data_AF-B8C0U3-F1
#
_entry.id   AF-B8C0U3-F1
#
_cell.length_a   1.000
_cell.length_b   1.000
_cell.length_c   1.000
_cell.angle_alpha   90.00
_cell.angle_beta   90.00
_cell.angle_gamma   90.00
#
_symmetry.space_group_name_H-M   'P 1'
#
loop_
_entity.id
_entity.type
_entity.pdbx_description
1 polymer ?
#
loop_
_entity_poly.entity_id
_entity_poly.type
_entity_poly.pdbx_seq_one_letter_code
_entity_poly.pdbx_strand_id
1 'polypeptide(L)'
;MNYAEDRLDRRARSASSRTSATADELASDLQRAHDVFRRCSNLNCDLQHEHSIEYGATTLGRSESVNRHESTITSLQELRAAHELAGKTLRDGGSNRQAVFHFGMAWKICHWLDRSASARCTAREHLSNIDNVASDDSTKYCPEWKSVGDYAQMAELSGFPEVGVLALLFCRAGGQLNLSETAEVETETTPSDKTENEGTSTSSTSGCGCGMAECGISPCFIAFPTSSSVIDMVLQDLDEINTNNPHQQTTKSKSDRASSTVTALEILNQLAVISGKSSKLTNGDRFYTMQQFMNERTNHIEIPSTLRFWEDKNSSNNLHPVLLLLLLKLLYSSPISGSFLKLACYSIPYLSAMLPSSSPGGRHLAMKYKSHWAYYVFIRSVVLGERVKKNRVDRRMCHTPVWDIVVGTDENAGLLNGADALDENAFSSCCRSILNACTATNEEQTIPKTITLMPRQCIYALGDSHVLSLAWQTLCIDSTQTTHPNSQGDISTQDAIHRVIIPYPVTGIKAWHFRSSTRFFTHYNLRTCLERLQLATKQQRRRAMILSAGEIDCREGIGGTLLQGYYQDCQDAVEQTVLQYLGSLSSLAEEFMLQILVMPVAPHAYRSEKNGKAMGRAKRRETMALWNDTLRKELVVWEEQSVSEQSSSHRHASQRKYEHVFLLDYEEQLRHADQNSPVGYVLHPSYNADYTHCNSAIVPLVEQALVKCGYDLNLVC
;
A
#
# COMPACT_ATOMS: atom_id res chain seq x y z
N MET A 1 -11.05 -9.10 12.68
CA MET A 1 -10.19 -9.93 11.83
C MET A 1 -9.87 -11.26 12.48
N ASN A 2 -9.39 -11.32 13.73
CA ASN A 2 -9.19 -12.60 14.46
C ASN A 2 -10.43 -13.50 14.50
N TYR A 3 -11.65 -12.94 14.63
CA TYR A 3 -12.88 -13.73 14.62
C TYR A 3 -13.28 -14.24 13.22
N ALA A 4 -12.82 -13.60 12.15
CA ALA A 4 -13.09 -14.05 10.78
C ALA A 4 -12.08 -15.11 10.34
N GLU A 5 -10.79 -14.93 10.67
CA GLU A 5 -9.74 -15.91 10.42
C GLU A 5 -9.92 -17.19 11.24
N ASP A 6 -10.25 -17.06 12.53
CA ASP A 6 -10.57 -18.21 13.39
C ASP A 6 -11.89 -18.87 12.96
N ARG A 7 -12.88 -18.13 12.44
CA ARG A 7 -14.08 -18.73 11.84
C ARG A 7 -13.79 -19.42 10.51
N LEU A 8 -12.88 -18.90 9.68
CA LEU A 8 -12.46 -19.51 8.42
C LEU A 8 -11.60 -20.75 8.63
N ASP A 9 -10.70 -20.74 9.60
CA ASP A 9 -9.87 -21.88 9.97
C ASP A 9 -10.68 -22.95 10.70
N ARG A 10 -11.59 -22.56 11.62
CA ARG A 10 -12.59 -23.49 12.17
C ARG A 10 -13.52 -24.05 11.10
N ARG A 11 -13.92 -23.27 10.09
CA ARG A 11 -14.69 -23.76 8.92
C ARG A 11 -13.86 -24.74 8.08
N ALA A 12 -12.62 -24.41 7.76
CA ALA A 12 -11.72 -25.28 6.99
C ALA A 12 -11.41 -26.59 7.71
N ARG A 13 -11.23 -26.56 9.03
CA ARG A 13 -10.96 -27.75 9.85
C ARG A 13 -12.23 -28.56 10.16
N SER A 14 -13.36 -27.93 10.42
CA SER A 14 -14.66 -28.65 10.52
C SER A 14 -15.08 -29.27 9.19
N ALA A 15 -14.59 -28.74 8.06
CA ALA A 15 -14.75 -29.35 6.75
C ALA A 15 -13.87 -30.60 6.54
N SER A 16 -12.76 -30.76 7.28
CA SER A 16 -11.96 -32.00 7.19
C SER A 16 -12.64 -33.22 7.82
N SER A 17 -13.61 -33.02 8.72
CA SER A 17 -14.51 -34.09 9.22
C SER A 17 -15.91 -34.09 8.57
N ARG A 18 -16.23 -33.05 7.79
CA ARG A 18 -17.45 -32.92 6.96
C ARG A 18 -17.09 -32.27 5.63
N THR A 19 -16.56 -33.05 4.70
CA THR A 19 -16.03 -32.57 3.42
C THR A 19 -17.05 -31.90 2.49
N SER A 20 -18.35 -31.85 2.83
CA SER A 20 -19.36 -31.15 2.03
C SER A 20 -19.61 -29.70 2.47
N ALA A 21 -19.75 -29.40 3.77
CA ALA A 21 -20.52 -28.22 4.20
C ALA A 21 -19.93 -26.83 3.87
N THR A 22 -18.61 -26.65 3.79
CA THR A 22 -18.01 -25.33 3.47
C THR A 22 -17.79 -25.12 1.98
N ALA A 23 -17.46 -26.19 1.25
CA ALA A 23 -17.56 -26.20 -0.20
C ALA A 23 -19.01 -25.90 -0.60
N ASP A 24 -19.99 -26.43 0.13
CA ASP A 24 -21.41 -26.16 -0.04
C ASP A 24 -21.75 -24.69 0.27
N GLU A 25 -21.19 -24.05 1.32
CA GLU A 25 -21.41 -22.62 1.59
C GLU A 25 -20.80 -21.72 0.50
N LEU A 26 -19.54 -21.95 0.11
CA LEU A 26 -18.86 -21.20 -0.96
C LEU A 26 -19.60 -21.37 -2.29
N ALA A 27 -19.93 -22.62 -2.65
CA ALA A 27 -20.69 -22.94 -3.84
C ALA A 27 -22.11 -22.36 -3.77
N SER A 28 -22.76 -22.36 -2.60
CA SER A 28 -24.09 -21.76 -2.41
C SER A 28 -24.07 -20.25 -2.58
N ASP A 29 -23.08 -19.55 -2.02
CA ASP A 29 -22.96 -18.10 -2.18
C ASP A 29 -22.60 -17.72 -3.63
N LEU A 30 -21.71 -18.48 -4.27
CA LEU A 30 -21.40 -18.30 -5.70
C LEU A 30 -22.59 -18.65 -6.59
N GLN A 31 -23.35 -19.71 -6.26
CA GLN A 31 -24.57 -20.08 -6.97
C GLN A 31 -25.63 -18.99 -6.82
N ARG A 32 -25.79 -18.43 -5.61
CA ARG A 32 -26.72 -17.31 -5.36
C ARG A 32 -26.32 -16.08 -6.18
N ALA A 33 -25.03 -15.75 -6.24
CA ALA A 33 -24.54 -14.67 -7.09
C ALA A 33 -24.79 -14.98 -8.57
N HIS A 34 -24.52 -16.22 -9.00
CA HIS A 34 -24.76 -16.69 -10.36
C HIS A 34 -26.24 -16.65 -10.77
N ASP A 35 -27.16 -17.00 -9.86
CA ASP A 35 -28.60 -16.93 -10.11
C ASP A 35 -29.07 -15.48 -10.29
N VAL A 36 -28.49 -14.54 -9.53
CA VAL A 36 -28.71 -13.11 -9.75
C VAL A 36 -28.14 -12.68 -11.11
N PHE A 37 -26.93 -13.12 -11.47
CA PHE A 37 -26.32 -12.82 -12.76
C PHE A 37 -27.19 -13.31 -13.92
N ARG A 38 -27.71 -14.54 -13.85
CA ARG A 38 -28.59 -15.13 -14.88
C ARG A 38 -29.92 -14.36 -14.99
N ARG A 39 -30.52 -13.95 -13.87
CA ARG A 39 -31.75 -13.14 -13.88
C ARG A 39 -31.50 -11.76 -14.52
N CYS A 40 -30.38 -11.12 -14.20
CA CYS A 40 -30.03 -9.80 -14.74
C CYS A 40 -29.59 -9.84 -16.21
N SER A 41 -28.90 -10.90 -16.67
CA SER A 41 -28.50 -11.03 -18.07
C SER A 41 -29.71 -11.14 -19.00
N ASN A 42 -30.77 -11.83 -18.57
CA ASN A 42 -32.00 -11.95 -19.34
C ASN A 42 -32.72 -10.60 -19.50
N LEU A 43 -32.62 -9.71 -18.50
CA LEU A 43 -33.18 -8.35 -18.56
C LEU A 43 -32.39 -7.41 -19.50
N ASN A 44 -31.09 -7.64 -19.66
CA ASN A 44 -30.22 -6.77 -20.47
C ASN A 44 -30.42 -6.96 -21.99
N CYS A 45 -30.83 -8.15 -22.43
CA CYS A 45 -31.22 -8.40 -23.82
C CYS A 45 -32.42 -7.53 -24.24
N ASP A 46 -33.33 -7.23 -23.30
CA ASP A 46 -34.49 -6.38 -23.58
C ASP A 46 -34.11 -4.89 -23.61
N LEU A 47 -33.17 -4.46 -22.76
CA LEU A 47 -32.73 -3.05 -22.67
C LEU A 47 -31.87 -2.58 -23.86
N GLN A 48 -31.03 -3.44 -24.43
CA GLN A 48 -30.25 -3.08 -25.63
C GLN A 48 -31.14 -2.85 -26.85
N HIS A 49 -32.33 -3.44 -26.89
CA HIS A 49 -33.30 -3.21 -27.95
C HIS A 49 -34.02 -1.86 -27.82
N GLU A 50 -34.26 -1.37 -26.60
CA GLU A 50 -34.99 -0.13 -26.35
C GLU A 50 -34.16 1.14 -26.54
N HIS A 51 -32.85 1.12 -26.25
CA HIS A 51 -31.96 2.27 -26.52
C HIS A 51 -31.85 2.64 -28.01
N SER A 52 -32.21 1.72 -28.91
CA SER A 52 -32.29 1.99 -30.36
C SER A 52 -33.64 2.62 -30.79
N ILE A 53 -34.67 2.59 -29.95
CA ILE A 53 -36.03 3.07 -30.29
C ILE A 53 -36.29 4.49 -29.75
N GLU A 54 -35.56 4.92 -28.73
CA GLU A 54 -35.83 6.18 -28.01
C GLU A 54 -35.49 7.47 -28.78
N TYR A 55 -34.90 7.39 -29.97
CA TYR A 55 -34.69 8.57 -30.84
C TYR A 55 -35.86 8.88 -31.80
N GLY A 56 -36.97 8.12 -31.78
CA GLY A 56 -37.99 8.19 -32.84
C GLY A 56 -39.44 8.52 -32.48
N ALA A 57 -39.87 8.52 -31.21
CA ALA A 57 -41.31 8.56 -30.90
C ALA A 57 -41.69 9.59 -29.81
N THR A 58 -42.22 10.73 -30.26
CA THR A 58 -42.86 11.72 -29.39
C THR A 58 -44.31 11.34 -29.05
N THR A 59 -44.61 11.41 -27.75
CA THR A 59 -45.91 11.72 -27.12
C THR A 59 -47.08 10.75 -27.34
N LEU A 60 -47.19 9.71 -26.50
CA LEU A 60 -48.45 9.20 -25.87
C LEU A 60 -48.18 7.89 -25.10
N GLY A 61 -47.79 7.96 -23.82
CA GLY A 61 -47.60 6.75 -22.99
C GLY A 61 -46.80 6.94 -21.70
N ARG A 62 -47.18 7.91 -20.85
CA ARG A 62 -46.32 8.32 -19.71
C ARG A 62 -46.41 7.41 -18.47
N SER A 63 -47.47 6.61 -18.28
CA SER A 63 -47.67 5.87 -17.02
C SER A 63 -46.97 4.51 -16.94
N GLU A 64 -46.71 3.82 -18.05
CA GLU A 64 -46.03 2.51 -18.00
C GLU A 64 -44.50 2.61 -17.82
N SER A 65 -43.90 3.74 -18.21
CA SER A 65 -42.45 3.97 -18.13
C SER A 65 -41.89 4.00 -16.69
N VAL A 66 -42.67 4.49 -15.72
CA VAL A 66 -42.22 4.68 -14.34
C VAL A 66 -42.01 3.33 -13.63
N ASN A 67 -42.90 2.36 -13.84
CA ASN A 67 -42.81 1.04 -13.20
C ASN A 67 -41.64 0.21 -13.73
N ARG A 68 -41.26 0.36 -15.01
CA ARG A 68 -40.11 -0.36 -15.58
C ARG A 68 -38.79 0.11 -14.98
N HIS A 69 -38.62 1.41 -14.78
CA HIS A 69 -37.39 1.99 -14.27
C HIS A 69 -37.10 1.59 -12.80
N GLU A 70 -38.14 1.49 -11.96
CA GLU A 70 -38.00 1.04 -10.57
C GLU A 70 -37.57 -0.43 -10.48
N SER A 71 -38.06 -1.28 -11.40
CA SER A 71 -37.62 -2.67 -11.55
C SER A 71 -36.14 -2.77 -11.95
N THR A 72 -35.67 -1.94 -12.89
CA THR A 72 -34.26 -1.88 -13.30
C THR A 72 -33.34 -1.49 -12.14
N ILE A 73 -33.71 -0.48 -11.34
CA ILE A 73 -32.91 -0.04 -10.19
C ILE A 73 -32.79 -1.15 -9.16
N THR A 74 -33.91 -1.82 -8.86
CA THR A 74 -33.92 -2.95 -7.91
C THR A 74 -33.02 -4.09 -8.40
N SER A 75 -33.09 -4.40 -9.70
CA SER A 75 -32.24 -5.44 -10.33
C SER A 75 -30.74 -5.09 -10.25
N LEU A 76 -30.38 -3.82 -10.48
CA LEU A 76 -29.00 -3.35 -10.35
C LEU A 76 -28.50 -3.39 -8.89
N GLN A 77 -29.36 -3.09 -7.92
CA GLN A 77 -29.00 -3.21 -6.49
C GLN A 77 -28.77 -4.68 -6.10
N GLU A 78 -29.62 -5.61 -6.57
CA GLU A 78 -29.41 -7.04 -6.38
C GLU A 78 -28.10 -7.51 -7.05
N LEU A 79 -27.85 -7.06 -8.28
CA LEU A 79 -26.66 -7.40 -9.04
C LEU A 79 -25.38 -6.93 -8.33
N ARG A 80 -25.39 -5.70 -7.81
CA ARG A 80 -24.30 -5.18 -6.99
C ARG A 80 -24.07 -6.06 -5.76
N ALA A 81 -25.14 -6.38 -5.02
CA ALA A 81 -25.03 -7.19 -3.81
C ALA A 81 -24.47 -8.60 -4.12
N ALA A 82 -24.84 -9.18 -5.26
CA ALA A 82 -24.29 -10.44 -5.75
C ALA A 82 -22.79 -10.34 -6.05
N HIS A 83 -22.35 -9.27 -6.72
CA HIS A 83 -20.92 -9.02 -6.93
C HIS A 83 -20.17 -8.80 -5.60
N GLU A 84 -20.70 -8.03 -4.65
CA GLU A 84 -20.06 -7.88 -3.33
C GLU A 84 -19.97 -9.21 -2.57
N LEU A 85 -20.99 -10.07 -2.66
CA LEU A 85 -20.98 -11.39 -2.05
C LEU A 85 -19.92 -12.27 -2.70
N ALA A 86 -19.93 -12.40 -4.03
CA ALA A 86 -18.92 -13.15 -4.77
C ALA A 86 -17.51 -12.66 -4.47
N GLY A 87 -17.28 -11.35 -4.43
CA GLY A 87 -16.01 -10.74 -4.06
C GLY A 87 -15.53 -11.14 -2.66
N LYS A 88 -16.40 -11.09 -1.64
CA LYS A 88 -16.08 -11.53 -0.28
C LYS A 88 -15.77 -13.02 -0.22
N THR A 89 -16.59 -13.83 -0.87
CA THR A 89 -16.48 -15.29 -0.93
C THR A 89 -15.17 -15.70 -1.61
N LEU A 90 -14.81 -15.09 -2.74
CA LEU A 90 -13.56 -15.32 -3.45
C LEU A 90 -12.33 -14.83 -2.68
N ARG A 91 -12.41 -13.66 -2.03
CA ARG A 91 -11.35 -13.16 -1.15
C ARG A 91 -11.11 -14.15 -0.02
N ASP A 92 -12.16 -14.62 0.65
CA ASP A 92 -12.03 -15.54 1.76
C ASP A 92 -11.48 -16.92 1.31
N GLY A 93 -11.71 -17.30 0.05
CA GLY A 93 -11.10 -18.46 -0.62
C GLY A 93 -9.69 -18.24 -1.19
N GLY A 94 -9.16 -17.01 -1.12
CA GLY A 94 -7.83 -16.64 -1.61
C GLY A 94 -7.72 -16.35 -3.12
N SER A 95 -8.84 -16.35 -3.84
CA SER A 95 -8.93 -15.99 -5.26
C SER A 95 -8.97 -14.46 -5.43
N ASN A 96 -7.89 -13.79 -4.99
CA ASN A 96 -7.86 -12.33 -4.84
C ASN A 96 -8.13 -11.60 -6.15
N ARG A 97 -7.51 -12.04 -7.26
CA ARG A 97 -7.72 -11.42 -8.57
C ARG A 97 -9.19 -11.41 -9.00
N GLN A 98 -9.87 -12.55 -8.84
CA GLN A 98 -11.30 -12.67 -9.14
C GLN A 98 -12.12 -11.85 -8.14
N ALA A 99 -11.74 -11.88 -6.85
CA ALA A 99 -12.41 -11.07 -5.84
C ALA A 99 -12.41 -9.59 -6.20
N VAL A 100 -11.27 -9.04 -6.62
CA VAL A 100 -11.19 -7.63 -6.99
C VAL A 100 -12.00 -7.31 -8.24
N PHE A 101 -12.02 -8.21 -9.23
CA PHE A 101 -12.92 -8.07 -10.38
C PHE A 101 -14.37 -7.90 -9.91
N HIS A 102 -14.84 -8.76 -8.99
CA HIS A 102 -16.19 -8.65 -8.45
C HIS A 102 -16.42 -7.38 -7.63
N PHE A 103 -15.47 -6.94 -6.80
CA PHE A 103 -15.57 -5.65 -6.12
C PHE A 103 -15.58 -4.47 -7.11
N GLY A 104 -14.84 -4.58 -8.20
CA GLY A 104 -14.80 -3.59 -9.28
C GLY A 104 -16.14 -3.48 -9.98
N MET A 105 -16.76 -4.62 -10.32
CA MET A 105 -18.11 -4.66 -10.88
C MET A 105 -19.16 -4.11 -9.91
N ALA A 106 -19.08 -4.46 -8.62
CA ALA A 106 -19.96 -3.89 -7.60
C ALA A 106 -19.85 -2.37 -7.52
N TRP A 107 -18.61 -1.83 -7.56
CA TRP A 107 -18.38 -0.40 -7.61
C TRP A 107 -18.93 0.24 -8.89
N LYS A 108 -18.65 -0.34 -10.06
CA LYS A 108 -19.15 0.15 -11.35
C LYS A 108 -20.69 0.27 -11.38
N ILE A 109 -21.39 -0.74 -10.85
CA ILE A 109 -22.85 -0.72 -10.74
C ILE A 109 -23.31 0.36 -9.76
N CYS A 110 -22.61 0.51 -8.63
CA CYS A 110 -22.90 1.56 -7.66
C CYS A 110 -22.77 2.95 -8.29
N HIS A 111 -21.71 3.19 -9.06
CA HIS A 111 -21.48 4.43 -9.78
C HIS A 111 -22.61 4.72 -10.80
N TRP A 112 -23.08 3.70 -11.52
CA TRP A 112 -24.22 3.85 -12.45
C TRP A 112 -25.53 4.20 -11.73
N LEU A 113 -25.80 3.55 -10.58
CA LEU A 113 -26.97 3.84 -9.75
C LEU A 113 -26.95 5.29 -9.25
N ASP A 114 -25.80 5.78 -8.82
CA ASP A 114 -25.63 7.14 -8.28
C ASP A 114 -25.77 8.21 -9.39
N ARG A 115 -25.25 7.98 -10.60
CA ARG A 115 -25.49 8.87 -11.76
C ARG A 115 -26.96 8.90 -12.17
N SER A 116 -27.62 7.74 -12.18
CA SER A 116 -29.05 7.64 -12.51
C SER A 116 -29.93 8.31 -11.47
N ALA A 117 -29.55 8.28 -10.19
CA ALA A 117 -30.23 9.02 -9.13
C ALA A 117 -30.02 10.53 -9.28
N SER A 118 -28.79 10.97 -9.54
CA SER A 118 -28.43 12.39 -9.68
C SER A 118 -29.16 13.05 -10.86
N ALA A 119 -29.22 12.39 -12.02
CA ALA A 119 -29.96 12.88 -13.18
C ALA A 119 -31.46 13.08 -12.90
N ARG A 120 -32.05 12.27 -12.02
CA ARG A 120 -33.46 12.41 -11.60
C ARG A 120 -33.65 13.56 -10.63
N CYS A 121 -32.72 13.79 -9.70
CA CYS A 121 -32.78 14.92 -8.78
C CYS A 121 -32.71 16.25 -9.56
N THR A 122 -31.77 16.39 -10.50
CA THR A 122 -31.68 17.60 -11.34
C THR A 122 -32.94 17.83 -12.18
N ALA A 123 -33.56 16.77 -12.70
CA ALA A 123 -34.82 16.89 -13.45
C ALA A 123 -36.00 17.29 -12.55
N ARG A 124 -36.04 16.82 -11.30
CA ARG A 124 -37.10 17.12 -10.33
C ARG A 124 -36.95 18.51 -9.71
N GLU A 125 -35.74 18.95 -9.41
CA GLU A 125 -35.45 20.31 -8.91
C GLU A 125 -35.83 21.37 -9.95
N HIS A 126 -35.67 21.10 -11.25
CA HIS A 126 -36.19 21.97 -12.31
C HIS A 126 -37.73 22.07 -12.32
N LEU A 127 -38.44 21.09 -11.78
CA LEU A 127 -39.91 21.05 -11.70
C LEU A 127 -40.45 21.53 -10.34
N SER A 128 -39.68 21.41 -9.26
CA SER A 128 -40.13 21.69 -7.88
C SER A 128 -39.66 23.04 -7.32
N ASN A 129 -39.05 23.91 -8.13
CA ASN A 129 -38.61 25.24 -7.73
C ASN A 129 -39.75 26.24 -7.45
N ILE A 130 -40.93 25.76 -7.05
CA ILE A 130 -42.10 26.60 -6.76
C ILE A 130 -42.56 26.53 -5.30
N ASP A 131 -42.40 25.45 -4.53
CA ASP A 131 -42.91 25.45 -3.14
C ASP A 131 -42.11 24.59 -2.13
N ASN A 132 -41.62 25.26 -1.09
CA ASN A 132 -41.24 24.78 0.26
C ASN A 132 -39.98 23.92 0.43
N VAL A 133 -38.90 24.58 0.87
CA VAL A 133 -37.66 24.00 1.39
C VAL A 133 -37.66 24.07 2.92
N ALA A 134 -37.93 22.97 3.61
CA ALA A 134 -37.49 22.78 4.99
C ALA A 134 -37.48 21.29 5.39
N SER A 135 -36.32 20.85 5.89
CA SER A 135 -36.07 19.66 6.73
C SER A 135 -36.13 18.26 6.11
N ASP A 136 -35.35 17.96 5.07
CA ASP A 136 -35.07 16.56 4.71
C ASP A 136 -33.68 16.12 5.17
N ASP A 137 -33.65 15.08 6.00
CA ASP A 137 -32.49 14.38 6.58
C ASP A 137 -31.80 13.50 5.51
N SER A 138 -31.60 14.08 4.33
CA SER A 138 -31.17 13.43 3.10
C SER A 138 -29.66 13.19 3.02
N THR A 139 -28.94 13.20 4.15
CA THR A 139 -27.56 12.70 4.25
C THR A 139 -27.48 11.17 4.13
N LYS A 140 -28.41 10.58 3.38
CA LYS A 140 -28.50 9.18 3.02
C LYS A 140 -27.21 8.79 2.31
N TYR A 141 -26.32 8.17 3.10
CA TYR A 141 -25.00 7.68 2.74
C TYR A 141 -24.90 7.30 1.26
N CYS A 142 -24.09 8.04 0.49
CA CYS A 142 -23.68 7.63 -0.85
C CYS A 142 -22.98 6.27 -0.73
N PRO A 143 -23.52 5.19 -1.32
CA PRO A 143 -22.94 3.87 -1.16
C PRO A 143 -21.65 3.66 -1.97
N GLU A 144 -21.34 4.56 -2.91
CA GLU A 144 -20.21 4.45 -3.83
C GLU A 144 -18.86 4.50 -3.12
N TRP A 145 -18.67 5.41 -2.15
CA TRP A 145 -17.38 5.56 -1.46
C TRP A 145 -16.98 4.26 -0.75
N LYS A 146 -17.94 3.49 -0.24
CA LYS A 146 -17.66 2.21 0.40
C LYS A 146 -17.21 1.18 -0.64
N SER A 147 -17.90 1.09 -1.78
CA SER A 147 -17.58 0.13 -2.83
C SER A 147 -16.23 0.42 -3.49
N VAL A 148 -15.88 1.69 -3.75
CA VAL A 148 -14.54 2.04 -4.25
C VAL A 148 -13.46 1.75 -3.21
N GLY A 149 -13.73 1.99 -1.92
CA GLY A 149 -12.81 1.66 -0.83
C GLY A 149 -12.54 0.17 -0.72
N ASP A 150 -13.59 -0.65 -0.80
CA ASP A 150 -13.48 -2.11 -0.80
C ASP A 150 -12.69 -2.60 -2.03
N TYR A 151 -12.94 -2.04 -3.22
CA TYR A 151 -12.17 -2.35 -4.43
C TYR A 151 -10.69 -1.95 -4.30
N ALA A 152 -10.40 -0.72 -3.84
CA ALA A 152 -9.05 -0.22 -3.69
C ALA A 152 -8.24 -1.01 -2.64
N GLN A 153 -8.87 -1.36 -1.52
CA GLN A 153 -8.28 -2.24 -0.52
C GLN A 153 -8.04 -3.64 -1.09
N MET A 154 -8.94 -4.16 -1.90
CA MET A 154 -8.75 -5.46 -2.54
C MET A 154 -7.67 -5.46 -3.60
N ALA A 155 -7.46 -4.33 -4.29
CA ALA A 155 -6.35 -4.14 -5.21
C ALA A 155 -5.01 -4.22 -4.46
N GLU A 156 -4.88 -3.55 -3.31
CA GLU A 156 -3.73 -3.71 -2.41
C GLU A 156 -3.52 -5.16 -1.98
N LEU A 157 -4.57 -5.85 -1.55
CA LEU A 157 -4.49 -7.25 -1.11
C LEU A 157 -4.19 -8.23 -2.24
N SER A 158 -4.33 -7.80 -3.49
CA SER A 158 -3.90 -8.55 -4.66
C SER A 158 -2.48 -8.20 -5.08
N GLY A 159 -1.79 -7.38 -4.29
CA GLY A 159 -0.46 -6.89 -4.60
C GLY A 159 -0.45 -5.84 -5.69
N PHE A 160 -1.52 -5.06 -5.91
CA PHE A 160 -1.61 -3.96 -6.90
C PHE A 160 -2.15 -2.66 -6.27
N PRO A 161 -1.46 -2.08 -5.26
CA PRO A 161 -1.92 -0.86 -4.58
C PRO A 161 -2.14 0.33 -5.53
N GLU A 162 -1.38 0.42 -6.62
CA GLU A 162 -1.49 1.45 -7.65
C GLU A 162 -2.86 1.48 -8.35
N VAL A 163 -3.45 0.31 -8.60
CA VAL A 163 -4.80 0.24 -9.16
C VAL A 163 -5.83 0.76 -8.16
N GLY A 164 -5.60 0.52 -6.87
CA GLY A 164 -6.41 1.10 -5.80
C GLY A 164 -6.28 2.63 -5.73
N VAL A 165 -5.08 3.19 -5.93
CA VAL A 165 -4.87 4.64 -6.03
C VAL A 165 -5.69 5.21 -7.17
N LEU A 166 -5.56 4.64 -8.38
CA LEU A 166 -6.28 5.09 -9.56
C LEU A 166 -7.80 5.03 -9.36
N ALA A 167 -8.31 3.98 -8.71
CA ALA A 167 -9.72 3.85 -8.42
C ALA A 167 -10.25 5.00 -7.53
N LEU A 168 -9.52 5.34 -6.48
CA LEU A 168 -9.90 6.42 -5.56
C LEU A 168 -9.85 7.78 -6.26
N LEU A 169 -8.84 8.00 -7.11
CA LEU A 169 -8.74 9.23 -7.91
C LEU A 169 -9.87 9.33 -8.95
N PHE A 170 -10.21 8.23 -9.63
CA PHE A 170 -11.32 8.17 -10.59
C PHE A 170 -12.67 8.44 -9.92
N CYS A 171 -12.93 7.84 -8.76
CA CYS A 171 -14.14 8.10 -7.98
C CYS A 171 -14.24 9.57 -7.56
N ARG A 172 -13.13 10.15 -7.09
CA ARG A 172 -13.07 11.58 -6.75
C ARG A 172 -13.41 12.46 -7.96
N ALA A 173 -12.89 12.11 -9.14
CA ALA A 173 -13.14 12.85 -10.37
C ALA A 173 -14.57 12.67 -10.92
N GLY A 174 -15.51 12.12 -10.14
CA GLY A 174 -16.89 11.91 -10.56
C GLY A 174 -17.04 10.89 -11.70
N GLY A 175 -16.05 10.00 -11.86
CA GLY A 175 -15.99 9.04 -12.95
C GLY A 175 -15.67 9.65 -14.32
N GLN A 176 -15.05 10.83 -14.36
CA GLN A 176 -14.57 11.46 -15.58
C GLN A 176 -13.07 11.75 -15.45
N LEU A 177 -12.28 11.22 -16.39
CA LEU A 177 -10.88 11.59 -16.58
C LEU A 177 -10.74 12.13 -18.01
N ASN A 178 -11.51 13.17 -18.36
CA ASN A 178 -11.42 13.75 -19.69
C ASN A 178 -10.25 14.74 -19.73
N LEU A 179 -9.19 14.39 -20.46
CA LEU A 179 -8.02 15.24 -20.70
C LEU A 179 -8.14 16.11 -21.96
N SER A 180 -9.22 16.00 -22.74
CA SER A 180 -9.26 16.52 -24.10
C SER A 180 -9.38 18.05 -24.21
N GLU A 181 -9.71 18.78 -23.14
CA GLU A 181 -9.99 20.22 -23.26
C GLU A 181 -8.75 21.13 -23.27
N THR A 182 -7.54 20.63 -23.00
CA THR A 182 -6.32 21.47 -22.95
C THR A 182 -5.32 21.23 -24.10
N ALA A 183 -5.65 20.39 -25.08
CA ALA A 183 -4.76 20.08 -26.21
C ALA A 183 -5.29 20.53 -27.57
N GLU A 184 -6.32 21.39 -27.64
CA GLU A 184 -6.58 22.20 -28.84
C GLU A 184 -5.59 23.38 -28.88
N VAL A 185 -4.30 23.06 -28.98
CA VAL A 185 -3.37 23.95 -29.67
C VAL A 185 -3.81 23.89 -31.12
N GLU A 186 -4.36 24.99 -31.61
CA GLU A 186 -4.74 25.24 -33.00
C GLU A 186 -3.58 24.81 -33.93
N THR A 187 -3.62 23.56 -34.37
CA THR A 187 -2.77 23.12 -35.47
C THR A 187 -3.49 23.58 -36.72
N GLU A 188 -3.07 24.75 -37.20
CA GLU A 188 -3.40 25.26 -38.53
C GLU A 188 -3.23 24.13 -39.54
N THR A 189 -4.35 23.61 -40.02
CA THR A 189 -4.40 22.51 -40.97
C THR A 189 -4.12 23.07 -42.36
N THR A 190 -2.89 22.91 -42.85
CA THR A 190 -2.63 23.00 -44.29
C THR A 190 -3.18 21.75 -44.98
N PRO A 191 -3.99 21.90 -46.05
CA PRO A 191 -4.55 20.76 -46.77
C PRO A 191 -3.49 20.18 -47.72
N SER A 192 -3.08 18.92 -47.53
CA SER A 192 -2.36 18.18 -48.56
C SER A 192 -2.91 16.78 -48.75
N ASP A 193 -3.43 16.59 -49.97
CA ASP A 193 -3.56 15.40 -50.81
C ASP A 193 -3.75 14.01 -50.19
N LYS A 194 -4.89 13.46 -50.60
CA LYS A 194 -5.31 12.08 -50.46
C LYS A 194 -4.46 11.16 -51.34
N THR A 195 -3.83 10.18 -50.74
CA THR A 195 -3.50 8.91 -51.41
C THR A 195 -3.96 7.77 -50.54
N GLU A 196 -4.97 7.07 -51.04
CA GLU A 196 -5.52 5.83 -50.52
C GLU A 196 -4.47 4.73 -50.61
N ASN A 197 -4.17 4.08 -49.49
CA ASN A 197 -3.50 2.79 -49.48
C ASN A 197 -4.13 1.92 -48.41
N GLU A 198 -5.00 1.02 -48.86
CA GLU A 198 -5.55 -0.09 -48.08
C GLU A 198 -4.41 -1.06 -47.71
N GLY A 199 -3.97 -0.99 -46.45
CA GLY A 199 -3.00 -1.92 -45.88
C GLY A 199 -3.54 -2.47 -44.56
N THR A 200 -3.94 -3.75 -44.59
CA THR A 200 -4.21 -4.65 -43.47
C THR A 200 -3.86 -4.11 -42.08
N SER A 201 -4.85 -3.54 -41.39
CA SER A 201 -4.80 -3.27 -39.96
C SER A 201 -4.88 -4.59 -39.21
N THR A 202 -3.73 -5.19 -38.90
CA THR A 202 -3.65 -6.09 -37.75
C THR A 202 -4.02 -5.25 -36.53
N SER A 203 -5.26 -5.38 -36.04
CA SER A 203 -5.67 -4.77 -34.79
C SER A 203 -4.77 -5.33 -33.70
N SER A 204 -3.72 -4.60 -33.38
CA SER A 204 -3.01 -4.76 -32.12
C SER A 204 -4.06 -4.51 -31.06
N THR A 205 -4.64 -5.60 -30.55
CA THR A 205 -5.50 -5.55 -29.37
C THR A 205 -4.65 -4.92 -28.29
N SER A 206 -4.87 -3.63 -28.04
CA SER A 206 -4.25 -2.87 -26.98
C SER A 206 -4.49 -3.67 -25.71
N GLY A 207 -3.41 -4.31 -25.22
CA GLY A 207 -3.46 -5.00 -23.95
C GLY A 207 -4.00 -4.02 -22.92
N CYS A 208 -4.85 -4.49 -22.04
CA CYS A 208 -5.45 -3.76 -20.93
C CYS A 208 -4.47 -3.12 -19.91
N GLY A 209 -3.17 -3.06 -20.26
CA GLY A 209 -2.08 -2.43 -19.52
C GLY A 209 -1.75 -3.02 -18.15
N CYS A 210 -2.31 -4.17 -17.78
CA CYS A 210 -2.07 -4.79 -16.47
C CYS A 210 -0.78 -5.63 -16.37
N GLY A 211 0.09 -5.60 -17.39
CA GLY A 211 1.39 -6.29 -17.40
C GLY A 211 1.36 -7.83 -17.47
N MET A 212 0.18 -8.46 -17.65
CA MET A 212 0.03 -9.91 -17.72
C MET A 212 0.03 -10.43 -19.17
N ALA A 213 0.79 -11.49 -19.45
CA ALA A 213 0.87 -12.10 -20.79
C ALA A 213 -0.48 -12.63 -21.33
N GLU A 214 -1.45 -12.87 -20.46
CA GLU A 214 -2.80 -13.39 -20.80
C GLU A 214 -3.90 -12.29 -20.77
N CYS A 215 -3.53 -11.03 -20.53
CA CYS A 215 -4.47 -9.91 -20.56
C CYS A 215 -5.08 -9.78 -21.96
N GLY A 216 -6.42 -9.89 -22.04
CA GLY A 216 -7.18 -9.98 -23.30
C GLY A 216 -8.03 -11.25 -23.43
N ILE A 217 -7.72 -12.32 -22.68
CA ILE A 217 -8.49 -13.58 -22.67
C ILE A 217 -9.48 -13.63 -21.49
N SER A 218 -9.26 -12.79 -20.46
CA SER A 218 -10.12 -12.65 -19.26
C SER A 218 -10.40 -11.16 -19.02
N PRO A 219 -11.61 -10.75 -18.56
CA PRO A 219 -11.94 -9.35 -18.37
C PRO A 219 -10.93 -8.66 -17.46
N CYS A 220 -10.39 -7.53 -17.94
CA CYS A 220 -9.41 -6.74 -17.22
C CYS A 220 -9.93 -6.36 -15.83
N PHE A 221 -9.02 -6.36 -14.87
CA PHE A 221 -9.24 -6.01 -13.47
C PHE A 221 -9.63 -4.55 -13.24
N ILE A 222 -9.43 -3.68 -14.24
CA ILE A 222 -9.72 -2.25 -14.16
C ILE A 222 -11.23 -2.03 -14.26
N ALA A 223 -11.85 -1.60 -13.16
CA ALA A 223 -13.29 -1.43 -13.04
C ALA A 223 -13.85 -0.19 -13.77
N PHE A 224 -12.96 0.65 -14.29
CA PHE A 224 -13.24 1.92 -14.93
C PHE A 224 -12.78 1.89 -16.40
N PRO A 225 -13.36 2.72 -17.29
CA PRO A 225 -13.10 2.64 -18.73
C PRO A 225 -11.61 2.84 -19.05
N THR A 226 -11.01 1.93 -19.82
CA THR A 226 -9.62 2.05 -20.31
C THR A 226 -9.47 3.16 -21.36
N SER A 227 -10.56 3.63 -21.95
CA SER A 227 -10.55 4.71 -22.95
C SER A 227 -10.14 6.09 -22.39
N SER A 228 -9.70 6.16 -21.13
CA SER A 228 -9.03 7.33 -20.59
C SER A 228 -7.57 7.25 -20.99
N SER A 229 -7.12 8.17 -21.85
CA SER A 229 -5.71 8.33 -22.22
C SER A 229 -4.80 8.44 -20.99
N VAL A 230 -5.32 8.97 -19.86
CA VAL A 230 -4.62 9.00 -18.56
C VAL A 230 -4.16 7.63 -18.14
N ILE A 231 -5.03 6.62 -18.22
CA ILE A 231 -4.75 5.28 -17.71
C ILE A 231 -3.73 4.62 -18.63
N ASP A 232 -3.89 4.74 -19.94
CA ASP A 232 -2.91 4.21 -20.89
C ASP A 232 -1.54 4.88 -20.70
N MET A 233 -1.50 6.18 -20.41
CA MET A 233 -0.26 6.88 -20.04
C MET A 233 0.31 6.41 -18.70
N VAL A 234 -0.50 6.21 -17.66
CA VAL A 234 -0.01 5.66 -16.37
C VAL A 234 0.57 4.27 -16.61
N LEU A 235 -0.15 3.41 -17.32
CA LEU A 235 0.27 2.03 -17.55
C LEU A 235 1.52 1.98 -18.45
N GLN A 236 1.61 2.86 -19.45
CA GLN A 236 2.80 3.03 -20.28
C GLN A 236 3.99 3.54 -19.45
N ASP A 237 3.80 4.53 -18.58
CA ASP A 237 4.84 5.01 -17.66
C ASP A 237 5.31 3.93 -16.69
N LEU A 238 4.37 3.13 -16.16
CA LEU A 238 4.72 2.00 -15.29
C LEU A 238 5.55 0.95 -16.03
N ASP A 239 5.22 0.69 -17.29
CA ASP A 239 6.01 -0.18 -18.17
C ASP A 239 7.37 0.44 -18.54
N GLU A 240 7.43 1.75 -18.76
CA GLU A 240 8.67 2.48 -19.05
C GLU A 240 9.60 2.55 -17.82
N ILE A 241 9.07 2.76 -16.62
CA ILE A 241 9.83 2.71 -15.35
C ILE A 241 10.40 1.31 -15.10
N ASN A 242 9.63 0.26 -15.43
CA ASN A 242 10.10 -1.13 -15.33
C ASN A 242 11.16 -1.48 -16.38
N THR A 243 11.16 -0.81 -17.54
CA THR A 243 12.06 -1.13 -18.66
C THR A 243 13.31 -0.24 -18.73
N ASN A 244 13.26 0.99 -18.21
CA ASN A 244 14.36 1.96 -18.24
C ASN A 244 15.35 1.80 -17.08
N ASN A 245 15.78 0.58 -16.81
CA ASN A 245 16.93 0.33 -15.94
C ASN A 245 18.22 0.74 -16.71
N PRO A 246 18.98 1.76 -16.28
CA PRO A 246 20.01 2.43 -17.09
C PRO A 246 21.21 1.55 -17.51
N HIS A 247 21.28 0.30 -17.09
CA HIS A 247 22.34 -0.63 -17.46
C HIS A 247 22.22 -1.29 -18.85
N GLN A 248 21.19 -0.98 -19.65
CA GLN A 248 21.06 -1.55 -21.01
C GLN A 248 21.13 -0.55 -22.17
N GLN A 249 21.23 0.76 -21.93
CA GLN A 249 21.43 1.73 -23.01
C GLN A 249 22.91 2.06 -23.23
N THR A 250 23.67 1.06 -23.66
CA THR A 250 24.86 1.34 -24.49
C THR A 250 24.65 0.67 -25.84
N THR A 251 24.63 1.49 -26.89
CA THR A 251 24.56 1.11 -28.31
C THR A 251 23.17 0.80 -28.90
N LYS A 252 22.29 1.80 -29.01
CA LYS A 252 21.45 1.93 -30.22
C LYS A 252 21.12 3.39 -30.51
N SER A 253 21.42 3.75 -31.75
CA SER A 253 21.49 5.11 -32.28
C SER A 253 20.13 5.80 -32.40
N LYS A 254 20.19 7.12 -32.22
CA LYS A 254 19.18 8.15 -32.52
C LYS A 254 18.42 7.89 -33.83
N SER A 255 17.09 7.78 -33.74
CA SER A 255 16.18 8.46 -34.66
C SER A 255 14.90 8.84 -33.92
N ASP A 256 14.79 10.14 -33.68
CA ASP A 256 13.63 10.94 -33.32
C ASP A 256 12.27 10.24 -33.23
N ARG A 257 11.86 9.96 -31.99
CA ARG A 257 10.53 10.32 -31.51
C ARG A 257 10.71 10.88 -30.12
N ALA A 258 10.61 12.20 -29.99
CA ALA A 258 10.34 12.84 -28.72
C ALA A 258 8.92 12.46 -28.30
N SER A 259 8.78 11.25 -27.76
CA SER A 259 7.65 10.90 -26.90
C SER A 259 7.93 11.62 -25.59
N SER A 260 7.27 12.75 -25.34
CA SER A 260 7.29 13.34 -24.00
C SER A 260 6.66 12.31 -23.08
N THR A 261 7.49 11.61 -22.31
CA THR A 261 7.06 10.68 -21.28
C THR A 261 6.24 11.48 -20.27
N VAL A 262 4.92 11.30 -20.28
CA VAL A 262 3.98 12.01 -19.41
C VAL A 262 4.05 11.33 -18.05
N THR A 263 4.98 11.77 -17.22
CA THR A 263 5.27 11.18 -15.91
C THR A 263 3.99 11.04 -15.06
N ALA A 264 3.96 10.12 -14.10
CA ALA A 264 2.94 10.09 -13.06
C ALA A 264 2.66 11.48 -12.44
N LEU A 265 3.68 12.36 -12.37
CA LEU A 265 3.56 13.75 -11.95
C LEU A 265 2.75 14.61 -12.95
N GLU A 266 2.96 14.46 -14.26
CA GLU A 266 2.15 15.09 -15.31
C GLU A 266 0.72 14.57 -15.34
N ILE A 267 0.51 13.27 -15.14
CA ILE A 267 -0.83 12.68 -15.04
C ILE A 267 -1.60 13.28 -13.86
N LEU A 268 -0.94 13.38 -12.71
CA LEU A 268 -1.53 13.99 -11.52
C LEU A 268 -1.71 15.52 -11.70
N ASN A 269 -0.85 16.22 -12.45
CA ASN A 269 -0.98 17.66 -12.74
C ASN A 269 -2.19 17.92 -13.61
N GLN A 270 -2.41 17.07 -14.61
CA GLN A 270 -3.56 17.19 -15.49
C GLN A 270 -4.87 16.85 -14.77
N LEU A 271 -4.89 15.84 -13.88
CA LEU A 271 -6.08 15.45 -13.09
C LEU A 271 -6.63 16.55 -12.17
N ALA A 272 -5.84 17.58 -11.90
CA ALA A 272 -6.25 18.60 -10.97
C ALA A 272 -6.43 19.99 -11.58
N VAL A 273 -6.08 20.17 -12.86
CA VAL A 273 -6.62 21.25 -13.69
C VAL A 273 -8.15 21.09 -13.82
N ILE A 274 -8.65 19.84 -13.76
CA ILE A 274 -10.07 19.48 -13.82
C ILE A 274 -10.88 19.96 -12.58
N SER A 275 -10.22 20.36 -11.48
CA SER A 275 -10.87 20.67 -10.18
C SER A 275 -11.18 22.17 -9.93
N GLY A 276 -11.04 23.08 -10.89
CA GLY A 276 -11.05 24.52 -10.62
C GLY A 276 -12.31 25.32 -11.01
N LYS A 277 -13.13 25.76 -10.04
CA LYS A 277 -13.82 27.08 -10.09
C LYS A 277 -13.87 27.74 -8.69
N SER A 278 -13.34 28.96 -8.61
CA SER A 278 -13.06 29.76 -7.40
C SER A 278 -14.27 30.54 -6.86
N SER A 279 -14.45 30.56 -5.52
CA SER A 279 -15.22 31.58 -4.80
C SER A 279 -14.76 31.74 -3.33
N LYS A 280 -15.02 32.94 -2.76
CA LYS A 280 -14.41 33.50 -1.54
C LYS A 280 -14.92 32.88 -0.21
N LEU A 281 -14.01 32.80 0.77
CA LEU A 281 -14.19 32.20 2.10
C LEU A 281 -14.68 33.17 3.20
N THR A 282 -15.34 32.62 4.24
CA THR A 282 -15.74 33.30 5.48
C THR A 282 -14.92 32.83 6.71
N ASN A 283 -14.57 33.78 7.58
CA ASN A 283 -13.70 33.64 8.77
C ASN A 283 -14.31 32.77 9.88
N GLY A 284 -13.54 31.80 10.41
CA GLY A 284 -13.86 31.18 11.71
C GLY A 284 -13.23 29.81 12.03
N ASP A 285 -12.66 29.10 11.06
CA ASP A 285 -12.16 27.73 11.25
C ASP A 285 -10.62 27.69 11.41
N ARG A 286 -10.07 26.75 12.19
CA ARG A 286 -8.62 26.46 12.17
C ARG A 286 -8.16 26.01 10.78
N PHE A 287 -9.07 25.42 10.00
CA PHE A 287 -8.88 25.18 8.58
C PHE A 287 -8.80 26.48 7.77
N TYR A 288 -9.56 27.53 8.16
CA TYR A 288 -9.40 28.88 7.61
C TYR A 288 -8.07 29.48 8.05
N THR A 289 -7.59 29.32 9.28
CA THR A 289 -6.27 29.81 9.70
C THR A 289 -5.13 29.09 8.99
N MET A 290 -5.22 27.77 8.76
CA MET A 290 -4.21 27.07 7.95
C MET A 290 -4.32 27.45 6.48
N GLN A 291 -5.53 27.57 5.93
CA GLN A 291 -5.70 27.99 4.55
C GLN A 291 -5.35 29.47 4.36
N GLN A 292 -5.55 30.32 5.36
CA GLN A 292 -5.11 31.70 5.40
C GLN A 292 -3.60 31.76 5.60
N PHE A 293 -2.99 30.91 6.43
CA PHE A 293 -1.54 30.78 6.54
C PHE A 293 -0.90 30.28 5.25
N MET A 294 -1.56 29.33 4.57
CA MET A 294 -1.25 28.90 3.21
C MET A 294 -1.40 30.12 2.31
N ASN A 295 -2.62 30.61 2.04
CA ASN A 295 -2.89 31.75 1.16
C ASN A 295 -2.04 33.01 1.42
N GLU A 296 -1.76 33.38 2.67
CA GLU A 296 -0.94 34.54 3.06
C GLU A 296 0.56 34.31 2.79
N ARG A 297 1.06 33.07 2.92
CA ARG A 297 2.45 32.71 2.57
C ARG A 297 2.62 32.11 1.18
N THR A 298 1.53 31.75 0.50
CA THR A 298 1.47 31.07 -0.80
C THR A 298 0.86 31.95 -1.89
N ASN A 299 0.74 33.27 -1.71
CA ASN A 299 0.42 34.19 -2.81
C ASN A 299 1.41 34.09 -4.00
N HIS A 300 2.51 33.33 -3.85
CA HIS A 300 3.47 32.99 -4.90
C HIS A 300 3.75 31.48 -5.07
N ILE A 301 3.07 30.60 -4.33
CA ILE A 301 3.30 29.14 -4.41
C ILE A 301 1.97 28.51 -4.81
N GLU A 302 1.80 28.28 -6.09
CA GLU A 302 0.64 27.57 -6.60
C GLU A 302 0.77 26.12 -6.15
N ILE A 303 0.02 25.70 -5.10
CA ILE A 303 0.01 24.29 -4.70
C ILE A 303 -0.27 23.49 -5.97
N PRO A 304 0.67 22.63 -6.41
CA PRO A 304 0.53 21.90 -7.65
C PRO A 304 -0.84 21.28 -7.66
N SER A 305 -1.55 21.42 -8.77
CA SER A 305 -2.90 20.89 -8.90
C SER A 305 -2.91 19.42 -8.44
N THR A 306 -1.88 18.62 -8.76
CA THR A 306 -1.61 17.25 -8.27
C THR A 306 -1.87 17.02 -6.77
N LEU A 307 -1.78 18.06 -5.97
CA LEU A 307 -1.93 18.12 -4.51
C LEU A 307 -3.13 18.98 -4.12
N ARG A 308 -4.14 19.10 -4.97
CA ARG A 308 -5.45 19.68 -4.65
C ARG A 308 -6.57 18.64 -4.70
N PHE A 309 -6.22 17.35 -4.79
CA PHE A 309 -7.21 16.27 -4.63
C PHE A 309 -7.81 16.17 -3.21
N TRP A 310 -7.47 17.09 -2.34
CA TRP A 310 -8.07 17.25 -1.03
C TRP A 310 -8.84 18.58 -0.89
N GLU A 311 -8.58 19.56 -1.75
CA GLU A 311 -9.17 20.88 -1.72
C GLU A 311 -10.22 20.99 -2.81
N ASP A 312 -11.43 20.53 -2.54
CA ASP A 312 -12.57 21.03 -3.29
C ASP A 312 -13.66 21.47 -2.33
N LYS A 313 -13.66 22.76 -2.01
CA LYS A 313 -14.62 23.35 -1.06
C LYS A 313 -16.02 23.51 -1.68
N ASN A 314 -16.10 23.40 -3.01
CA ASN A 314 -17.32 23.65 -3.77
C ASN A 314 -17.91 22.38 -4.39
N SER A 315 -17.19 21.26 -4.44
CA SER A 315 -17.75 20.01 -4.93
C SER A 315 -18.23 19.10 -3.79
N SER A 316 -19.40 18.52 -4.02
CA SER A 316 -19.92 17.31 -3.37
C SER A 316 -18.96 16.11 -3.44
N ASN A 317 -17.78 16.24 -4.05
CA ASN A 317 -16.91 15.14 -4.46
C ASN A 317 -15.67 15.00 -3.57
N ASN A 318 -15.70 15.52 -2.35
CA ASN A 318 -14.64 15.26 -1.39
C ASN A 318 -14.60 13.77 -1.01
N LEU A 319 -13.40 13.19 -1.10
CA LEU A 319 -13.20 11.82 -0.65
C LEU A 319 -13.53 11.73 0.83
N HIS A 320 -14.33 10.73 1.19
CA HIS A 320 -14.63 10.44 2.58
C HIS A 320 -13.31 10.27 3.36
N PRO A 321 -13.17 10.77 4.60
CA PRO A 321 -11.88 10.77 5.31
C PRO A 321 -11.20 9.39 5.41
N VAL A 322 -11.99 8.32 5.47
CA VAL A 322 -11.48 6.93 5.44
C VAL A 322 -10.77 6.62 4.12
N LEU A 323 -11.32 7.08 2.99
CA LEU A 323 -10.70 6.92 1.68
C LEU A 323 -9.44 7.74 1.53
N LEU A 324 -9.35 8.91 2.18
CA LEU A 324 -8.10 9.67 2.24
C LEU A 324 -7.01 8.90 3.01
N LEU A 325 -7.35 8.27 4.13
CA LEU A 325 -6.40 7.44 4.86
C LEU A 325 -5.99 6.18 4.08
N LEU A 326 -6.94 5.57 3.35
CA LEU A 326 -6.64 4.46 2.45
C LEU A 326 -5.74 4.91 1.30
N LEU A 327 -6.03 6.03 0.65
CA LEU A 327 -5.22 6.61 -0.42
C LEU A 327 -3.79 6.88 0.06
N LEU A 328 -3.62 7.51 1.22
CA LEU A 328 -2.31 7.72 1.83
C LEU A 328 -1.58 6.39 2.04
N LYS A 329 -2.26 5.38 2.57
CA LYS A 329 -1.69 4.04 2.77
C LYS A 329 -1.20 3.49 1.43
N LEU A 330 -2.05 3.48 0.40
CA LEU A 330 -1.74 2.93 -0.92
C LEU A 330 -0.56 3.65 -1.58
N LEU A 331 -0.56 5.00 -1.56
CA LEU A 331 0.54 5.82 -2.08
C LEU A 331 1.86 5.49 -1.38
N TYR A 332 1.84 5.38 -0.04
CA TYR A 332 3.04 5.11 0.74
C TYR A 332 3.54 3.66 0.61
N SER A 333 2.62 2.71 0.43
CA SER A 333 2.93 1.28 0.25
C SER A 333 3.26 0.89 -1.18
N SER A 334 3.08 1.79 -2.14
CA SER A 334 3.26 1.49 -3.55
C SER A 334 4.74 1.18 -3.82
N PRO A 335 5.05 0.05 -4.47
CA PRO A 335 6.42 -0.26 -4.88
C PRO A 335 6.90 0.65 -6.02
N ILE A 336 5.95 1.30 -6.72
CA ILE A 336 6.20 2.34 -7.70
C ILE A 336 6.63 3.59 -6.91
N SER A 337 7.93 3.63 -6.60
CA SER A 337 8.58 4.73 -5.90
C SER A 337 8.49 6.06 -6.67
N GLY A 338 9.07 7.14 -6.12
CA GLY A 338 9.08 8.44 -6.79
C GLY A 338 7.80 9.23 -6.54
N SER A 339 7.01 9.49 -7.58
CA SER A 339 5.85 10.41 -7.53
C SER A 339 4.80 10.00 -6.48
N PHE A 340 4.53 8.71 -6.30
CA PHE A 340 3.54 8.24 -5.31
C PHE A 340 4.02 8.48 -3.88
N LEU A 341 5.30 8.24 -3.62
CA LEU A 341 5.91 8.54 -2.32
C LEU A 341 5.96 10.06 -2.07
N LYS A 342 6.27 10.85 -3.09
CA LYS A 342 6.24 12.32 -3.05
C LYS A 342 4.84 12.84 -2.71
N LEU A 343 3.82 12.34 -3.39
CA LEU A 343 2.42 12.59 -3.04
C LEU A 343 2.08 12.18 -1.60
N ALA A 344 2.49 10.98 -1.18
CA ALA A 344 2.25 10.50 0.18
C ALA A 344 2.85 11.46 1.20
N CYS A 345 4.07 11.93 0.98
CA CYS A 345 4.74 12.90 1.84
C CYS A 345 3.95 14.21 1.89
N TYR A 346 3.58 14.75 0.74
CA TYR A 346 2.82 15.98 0.61
C TYR A 346 1.40 15.89 1.18
N SER A 347 0.82 14.70 1.26
CA SER A 347 -0.47 14.45 1.91
C SER A 347 -0.43 14.74 3.41
N ILE A 348 0.72 14.52 4.06
CA ILE A 348 0.79 14.43 5.51
C ILE A 348 0.52 15.77 6.21
N PRO A 349 1.13 16.91 5.83
CA PRO A 349 0.81 18.20 6.44
C PRO A 349 -0.68 18.51 6.35
N TYR A 350 -1.28 18.24 5.20
CA TYR A 350 -2.69 18.47 4.94
C TYR A 350 -3.60 17.61 5.83
N LEU A 351 -3.38 16.29 5.84
CA LEU A 351 -4.14 15.36 6.66
C LEU A 351 -3.95 15.63 8.16
N SER A 352 -2.77 16.09 8.58
CA SER A 352 -2.48 16.48 9.97
C SER A 352 -3.38 17.60 10.47
N ALA A 353 -3.69 18.56 9.59
CA ALA A 353 -4.52 19.68 9.92
C ALA A 353 -6.01 19.43 9.71
N MET A 354 -6.40 18.62 8.72
CA MET A 354 -7.78 18.18 8.55
C MET A 354 -8.24 17.20 9.64
N LEU A 355 -7.36 16.27 10.02
CA LEU A 355 -7.64 15.20 10.96
C LEU A 355 -6.70 15.26 12.17
N PRO A 356 -6.69 16.36 12.97
CA PRO A 356 -5.93 16.38 14.20
C PRO A 356 -6.45 15.28 15.13
N SER A 357 -5.55 14.56 15.81
CA SER A 357 -5.91 13.52 16.78
C SER A 357 -6.82 14.03 17.91
N SER A 358 -6.79 15.34 18.19
CA SER A 358 -7.63 16.01 19.18
C SER A 358 -9.02 16.39 18.63
N SER A 359 -9.20 16.44 17.31
CA SER A 359 -10.48 16.80 16.69
C SER A 359 -11.55 15.71 16.90
N PRO A 360 -12.85 16.06 16.91
CA PRO A 360 -13.92 15.05 16.91
C PRO A 360 -13.83 14.07 15.74
N GLY A 361 -13.50 14.56 14.53
CA GLY A 361 -13.32 13.73 13.33
C GLY A 361 -12.16 12.74 13.46
N GLY A 362 -10.99 13.19 13.89
CA GLY A 362 -9.83 12.32 14.15
C GLY A 362 -10.13 11.27 15.22
N ARG A 363 -10.79 11.64 16.33
CA ARG A 363 -11.24 10.68 17.36
C ARG A 363 -12.24 9.66 16.82
N HIS A 364 -13.19 10.09 15.99
CA HIS A 364 -14.15 9.20 15.35
C HIS A 364 -13.44 8.18 14.45
N LEU A 365 -12.51 8.63 13.61
CA LEU A 365 -11.71 7.74 12.75
C LEU A 365 -10.86 6.77 13.57
N ALA A 366 -10.20 7.25 14.63
CA ALA A 366 -9.43 6.41 15.54
C ALA A 366 -10.27 5.32 16.21
N MET A 367 -11.53 5.59 16.54
CA MET A 367 -12.43 4.62 17.16
C MET A 367 -13.01 3.63 16.16
N LYS A 368 -13.51 4.11 15.01
CA LYS A 368 -14.28 3.31 14.04
C LYS A 368 -13.40 2.61 13.01
N TYR A 369 -12.26 3.21 12.64
CA TYR A 369 -11.35 2.75 11.58
C TYR A 369 -9.92 2.58 12.11
N LYS A 370 -9.78 1.85 13.22
CA LYS A 370 -8.53 1.67 13.97
C LYS A 370 -7.32 1.32 13.11
N SER A 371 -7.47 0.44 12.12
CA SER A 371 -6.36 0.03 11.24
C SER A 371 -5.87 1.18 10.38
N HIS A 372 -6.77 1.80 9.60
CA HIS A 372 -6.44 2.95 8.74
C HIS A 372 -5.87 4.13 9.55
N TRP A 373 -6.43 4.38 10.73
CA TRP A 373 -5.90 5.39 11.64
C TRP A 373 -4.49 5.06 12.15
N ALA A 374 -4.22 3.80 12.50
CA ALA A 374 -2.89 3.37 12.90
C ALA A 374 -1.87 3.56 11.78
N TYR A 375 -2.19 3.18 10.54
CA TYR A 375 -1.36 3.45 9.37
C TYR A 375 -1.09 4.94 9.19
N TYR A 376 -2.13 5.78 9.30
CA TYR A 376 -1.97 7.22 9.20
C TYR A 376 -1.01 7.79 10.26
N VAL A 377 -1.23 7.46 11.55
CA VAL A 377 -0.36 7.91 12.64
C VAL A 377 1.07 7.43 12.43
N PHE A 378 1.22 6.18 11.99
CA PHE A 378 2.50 5.56 11.71
C PHE A 378 3.23 6.27 10.54
N ILE A 379 2.60 6.37 9.37
CA ILE A 379 3.18 7.00 8.18
C ILE A 379 3.53 8.45 8.48
N ARG A 380 2.62 9.18 9.14
CA ARG A 380 2.87 10.55 9.60
C ARG A 380 4.12 10.63 10.46
N SER A 381 4.30 9.70 11.40
CA SER A 381 5.50 9.71 12.26
C SER A 381 6.81 9.47 11.51
N VAL A 382 6.79 8.58 10.51
CA VAL A 382 7.98 8.25 9.71
C VAL A 382 8.29 9.36 8.71
N VAL A 383 7.28 9.88 8.02
CA VAL A 383 7.43 10.97 7.04
C VAL A 383 7.97 12.22 7.71
N LEU A 384 7.40 12.61 8.85
CA LEU A 384 7.75 13.87 9.52
C LEU A 384 8.92 13.73 10.49
N GLY A 385 9.39 12.52 10.75
CA GLY A 385 10.29 12.25 11.87
C GLY A 385 9.76 12.71 13.21
N GLU A 386 8.44 12.79 13.34
CA GLU A 386 7.82 13.16 14.60
C GLU A 386 8.24 12.17 15.68
N ARG A 387 8.74 12.72 16.78
CA ARG A 387 8.91 11.95 18.01
C ARG A 387 7.52 11.47 18.42
N VAL A 388 7.24 10.18 18.22
CA VAL A 388 5.92 9.63 18.61
C VAL A 388 5.64 9.86 20.10
N LYS A 389 6.66 10.17 20.94
CA LYS A 389 6.50 10.65 22.33
C LYS A 389 7.59 11.64 22.77
N LYS A 390 7.23 12.57 23.67
CA LYS A 390 8.09 13.60 24.31
C LYS A 390 9.27 13.03 25.13
N ASN A 391 9.23 11.76 25.55
CA ASN A 391 10.24 11.15 26.44
C ASN A 391 11.57 10.78 25.73
N ARG A 392 12.03 11.57 24.75
CA ARG A 392 13.13 11.21 23.82
C ARG A 392 14.23 12.27 23.72
N VAL A 393 14.43 13.07 24.76
CA VAL A 393 15.37 14.20 24.73
C VAL A 393 16.84 13.78 24.67
N ASP A 394 17.20 12.60 25.20
CA ASP A 394 18.61 12.27 25.50
C ASP A 394 19.36 11.37 24.49
N ARG A 395 18.75 10.97 23.36
CA ARG A 395 19.47 10.17 22.34
C ARG A 395 19.40 10.84 20.97
N ARG A 396 20.57 11.16 20.41
CA ARG A 396 20.73 11.51 18.99
C ARG A 396 20.31 10.28 18.17
N MET A 397 19.06 10.26 17.76
CA MET A 397 18.54 9.24 16.86
C MET A 397 18.88 9.69 15.44
N CYS A 398 19.64 8.86 14.72
CA CYS A 398 19.91 9.01 13.29
C CYS A 398 18.67 8.64 12.46
N HIS A 399 17.54 9.27 12.73
CA HIS A 399 16.37 9.14 11.87
C HIS A 399 16.46 10.19 10.78
N THR A 400 16.38 9.76 9.52
CA THR A 400 16.15 10.67 8.41
C THR A 400 14.66 10.64 8.10
N PRO A 401 13.91 11.73 8.37
CA PRO A 401 12.51 11.84 7.95
C PRO A 401 12.39 11.48 6.48
N VAL A 402 11.39 10.66 6.11
CA VAL A 402 11.20 10.30 4.69
C VAL A 402 10.93 11.56 3.86
N TRP A 403 10.36 12.60 4.46
CA TRP A 403 10.27 13.93 3.86
C TRP A 403 11.63 14.47 3.41
N ASP A 404 12.67 14.35 4.23
CA ASP A 404 14.01 14.86 3.90
C ASP A 404 14.72 13.98 2.87
N ILE A 405 14.34 12.71 2.76
CA ILE A 405 14.80 11.82 1.68
C ILE A 405 14.16 12.25 0.36
N VAL A 406 12.85 12.48 0.36
CA VAL A 406 12.07 12.71 -0.87
C VAL A 406 12.15 14.15 -1.37
N VAL A 407 12.15 15.10 -0.45
CA VAL A 407 12.11 16.56 -0.73
C VAL A 407 13.43 17.24 -0.35
N GLY A 408 14.45 16.44 0.00
CA GLY A 408 15.77 16.95 0.33
C GLY A 408 16.29 17.87 -0.76
N THR A 409 16.70 19.08 -0.37
CA THR A 409 17.38 20.02 -1.24
C THR A 409 18.68 19.37 -1.67
N ASP A 410 18.76 18.93 -2.92
CA ASP A 410 20.04 18.58 -3.49
C ASP A 410 20.87 19.88 -3.44
N GLU A 411 21.79 20.00 -2.48
CA GLU A 411 22.63 21.20 -2.34
C GLU A 411 23.45 21.45 -3.63
N ASN A 412 23.56 20.42 -4.49
CA ASN A 412 24.13 20.49 -5.82
C ASN A 412 23.17 20.97 -6.92
N ALA A 413 21.85 21.06 -6.67
CA ALA A 413 20.88 21.61 -7.62
C ALA A 413 21.06 23.12 -7.85
N GLY A 414 21.92 23.80 -7.08
CA GLY A 414 22.37 25.17 -7.36
C GLY A 414 23.08 25.36 -8.71
N LEU A 415 23.33 24.28 -9.47
CA LEU A 415 23.84 24.33 -10.85
C LEU A 415 22.75 24.23 -11.93
N LEU A 416 21.50 23.90 -11.56
CA LEU A 416 20.36 23.86 -12.49
C LEU A 416 19.57 25.17 -12.37
N ASN A 417 19.92 26.17 -13.20
CA ASN A 417 19.27 27.49 -13.27
C ASN A 417 17.86 27.47 -13.91
N GLY A 418 16.97 26.58 -13.44
CA GLY A 418 15.59 26.49 -13.92
C GLY A 418 14.58 27.15 -12.96
N ALA A 419 13.60 27.87 -13.50
CA ALA A 419 12.52 28.50 -12.72
C ALA A 419 11.72 27.49 -11.88
N ASP A 420 11.62 26.23 -12.32
CA ASP A 420 10.85 25.17 -11.65
C ASP A 420 11.47 24.74 -10.30
N ALA A 421 12.79 24.86 -10.15
CA ALA A 421 13.47 24.52 -8.90
C ALA A 421 13.17 25.52 -7.76
N LEU A 422 12.77 26.76 -8.11
CA LEU A 422 12.41 27.76 -7.11
C LEU A 422 11.06 27.46 -6.46
N ASP A 423 10.09 26.94 -7.22
CA ASP A 423 8.73 26.67 -6.73
C ASP A 423 8.69 25.44 -5.81
N GLU A 424 9.41 24.36 -6.17
CA GLU A 424 9.47 23.15 -5.33
C GLU A 424 10.11 23.42 -3.96
N ASN A 425 11.15 24.26 -3.91
CA ASN A 425 11.79 24.68 -2.67
C ASN A 425 10.86 25.52 -1.79
N ALA A 426 10.08 26.41 -2.40
CA ALA A 426 9.11 27.24 -1.71
C ALA A 426 7.98 26.37 -1.12
N PHE A 427 7.44 25.42 -1.88
CA PHE A 427 6.45 24.47 -1.41
C PHE A 427 6.99 23.60 -0.27
N SER A 428 8.19 23.06 -0.42
CA SER A 428 8.86 22.28 0.64
C SER A 428 9.01 23.07 1.94
N SER A 429 9.46 24.33 1.84
CA SER A 429 9.57 25.26 2.97
C SER A 429 8.21 25.57 3.61
N CYS A 430 7.15 25.72 2.80
CA CYS A 430 5.80 25.93 3.27
C CYS A 430 5.28 24.72 4.06
N CYS A 431 5.41 23.51 3.50
CA CYS A 431 5.05 22.28 4.21
C CYS A 431 5.82 22.12 5.52
N ARG A 432 7.15 22.37 5.53
CA ARG A 432 7.94 22.39 6.77
C ARG A 432 7.39 23.39 7.79
N SER A 433 6.97 24.57 7.34
CA SER A 433 6.37 25.59 8.23
C SER A 433 5.03 25.14 8.84
N ILE A 434 4.15 24.53 8.05
CA ILE A 434 2.89 23.94 8.54
C ILE A 434 3.19 22.85 9.55
N LEU A 435 4.14 21.98 9.24
CA LEU A 435 4.54 20.89 10.12
C LEU A 435 5.10 21.41 11.44
N ASN A 436 5.94 22.44 11.42
CA ASN A 436 6.44 23.09 12.63
C ASN A 436 5.28 23.69 13.46
N ALA A 437 4.29 24.30 12.81
CA ALA A 437 3.10 24.82 13.49
C ALA A 437 2.21 23.71 14.08
N CYS A 438 2.05 22.59 13.38
CA CYS A 438 1.28 21.43 13.85
C CYS A 438 2.01 20.64 14.95
N THR A 439 3.34 20.65 14.95
CA THR A 439 4.18 19.90 15.90
C THR A 439 4.59 20.70 17.12
N ALA A 440 4.39 22.03 17.12
CA ALA A 440 4.84 23.01 18.11
C ALA A 440 4.91 22.49 19.57
N THR A 441 6.02 21.84 19.86
CA THR A 441 6.68 21.78 21.15
C THR A 441 7.91 22.68 20.97
N ASN A 442 8.04 23.73 21.79
CA ASN A 442 8.99 24.86 21.64
C ASN A 442 10.51 24.51 21.69
N GLU A 443 10.94 23.36 21.19
CA GLU A 443 12.34 22.95 21.14
C GLU A 443 12.85 23.00 19.69
N GLU A 444 13.80 23.91 19.42
CA GLU A 444 14.54 23.97 18.15
C GLU A 444 15.28 22.63 17.91
N GLN A 445 14.92 21.90 16.85
CA GLN A 445 15.61 20.69 16.43
C GLN A 445 16.63 21.02 15.33
N THR A 446 17.88 20.62 15.53
CA THR A 446 18.93 20.68 14.50
C THR A 446 18.64 19.65 13.41
N ILE A 447 18.43 20.10 12.18
CA ILE A 447 18.10 19.27 11.02
C ILE A 447 19.38 18.52 10.56
N PRO A 448 19.33 17.18 10.35
CA PRO A 448 20.43 16.43 9.77
C PRO A 448 20.78 16.90 8.35
N LYS A 449 22.06 16.86 7.98
CA LYS A 449 22.50 17.19 6.61
C LYS A 449 21.83 16.27 5.59
N THR A 450 21.34 16.86 4.50
CA THR A 450 20.65 16.16 3.40
C THR A 450 21.58 15.18 2.71
N ILE A 451 21.05 14.00 2.37
CA ILE A 451 21.78 12.94 1.67
C ILE A 451 21.33 12.92 0.20
N THR A 452 22.24 13.11 -0.74
CA THR A 452 21.96 13.06 -2.19
C THR A 452 21.45 11.67 -2.62
N LEU A 453 20.29 11.64 -3.28
CA LEU A 453 19.69 10.45 -3.91
C LEU A 453 20.40 10.13 -5.23
N MET A 454 21.58 9.50 -5.15
CA MET A 454 22.12 8.73 -6.28
C MET A 454 21.17 7.56 -6.59
N PRO A 455 21.17 6.98 -7.82
CA PRO A 455 20.46 5.73 -8.12
C PRO A 455 21.03 4.60 -7.25
N ARG A 456 20.49 4.47 -6.05
CA ARG A 456 20.93 3.50 -5.05
C ARG A 456 20.23 2.19 -5.33
N GLN A 457 21.00 1.10 -5.23
CA GLN A 457 20.43 -0.24 -5.22
C GLN A 457 19.41 -0.33 -4.09
N CYS A 458 18.27 -0.95 -4.35
CA CYS A 458 17.22 -1.08 -3.35
C CYS A 458 17.42 -2.34 -2.49
N ILE A 459 16.64 -2.49 -1.43
CA ILE A 459 16.40 -3.78 -0.78
C ILE A 459 14.91 -3.85 -0.46
N TYR A 460 14.26 -4.96 -0.76
CA TYR A 460 12.83 -5.09 -0.56
C TYR A 460 12.53 -5.50 0.87
N ALA A 461 11.54 -4.87 1.51
CA ALA A 461 11.07 -5.24 2.84
C ALA A 461 9.63 -5.75 2.76
N LEU A 462 9.46 -7.06 2.87
CA LEU A 462 8.17 -7.75 2.77
C LEU A 462 7.67 -8.18 4.14
N GLY A 463 6.38 -8.01 4.41
CA GLY A 463 5.80 -8.37 5.70
C GLY A 463 4.49 -7.66 5.95
N ASP A 464 3.97 -7.66 7.18
CA ASP A 464 2.77 -6.88 7.51
C ASP A 464 3.12 -5.39 7.70
N SER A 465 2.35 -4.64 8.50
CA SER A 465 2.63 -3.22 8.77
C SER A 465 3.98 -2.95 9.44
N HIS A 466 4.64 -3.93 10.06
CA HIS A 466 5.92 -3.71 10.74
C HIS A 466 7.07 -3.35 9.80
N VAL A 467 7.03 -3.78 8.53
CA VAL A 467 8.05 -3.39 7.54
C VAL A 467 8.03 -1.90 7.23
N LEU A 468 6.92 -1.23 7.50
CA LEU A 468 6.83 0.21 7.28
C LEU A 468 7.75 1.01 8.22
N SER A 469 8.25 0.40 9.30
CA SER A 469 9.30 0.97 10.18
C SER A 469 10.61 1.23 9.44
N LEU A 470 10.84 0.48 8.37
CA LEU A 470 12.02 0.56 7.52
C LEU A 470 11.74 1.23 6.17
N ALA A 471 10.46 1.40 5.81
CA ALA A 471 10.06 1.91 4.50
C ALA A 471 10.78 3.21 4.13
N TRP A 472 11.39 3.20 2.94
CA TRP A 472 12.05 4.33 2.30
C TRP A 472 13.31 4.83 3.01
N GLN A 473 13.75 4.16 4.07
CA GLN A 473 15.01 4.48 4.75
C GLN A 473 16.20 4.01 3.90
N THR A 474 17.30 4.76 3.95
CA THR A 474 18.58 4.30 3.38
C THR A 474 19.37 3.58 4.46
N LEU A 475 19.72 2.32 4.21
CA LEU A 475 20.73 1.58 4.97
C LEU A 475 22.12 1.99 4.52
N CYS A 476 23.01 2.25 5.48
CA CYS A 476 24.44 2.44 5.30
C CYS A 476 25.17 1.20 5.83
N ILE A 477 25.51 0.28 4.94
CA ILE A 477 26.17 -0.98 5.28
C ILE A 477 27.67 -0.81 5.14
N ASP A 478 28.40 -0.96 6.24
CA ASP A 478 29.85 -0.92 6.26
C ASP A 478 30.44 -2.21 5.65
N SER A 479 30.94 -2.12 4.43
CA SER A 479 31.51 -3.26 3.69
C SER A 479 32.81 -3.79 4.33
N THR A 480 33.49 -2.95 5.10
CA THR A 480 34.86 -3.21 5.60
C THR A 480 34.91 -4.29 6.66
N GLN A 481 33.80 -4.52 7.36
CA GLN A 481 33.69 -5.55 8.39
C GLN A 481 33.50 -6.96 7.80
N THR A 482 33.21 -7.08 6.50
CA THR A 482 32.98 -8.39 5.85
C THR A 482 34.22 -8.98 5.19
N THR A 483 35.26 -8.17 4.94
CA THR A 483 36.50 -8.67 4.35
C THR A 483 37.32 -9.42 5.40
N HIS A 484 37.59 -10.71 5.12
CA HIS A 484 38.42 -11.56 5.97
C HIS A 484 39.72 -10.84 6.38
N PRO A 485 40.16 -10.97 7.65
CA PRO A 485 41.31 -10.24 8.20
C PRO A 485 42.67 -10.54 7.53
N ASN A 486 42.71 -11.41 6.52
CA ASN A 486 43.95 -11.83 5.85
C ASN A 486 44.20 -11.11 4.50
N SER A 487 43.32 -10.22 4.05
CA SER A 487 43.49 -9.47 2.79
C SER A 487 44.29 -8.18 3.03
N GLN A 488 45.62 -8.30 3.11
CA GLN A 488 46.53 -7.22 3.51
C GLN A 488 46.95 -6.26 2.36
N GLY A 489 46.04 -5.95 1.42
CA GLY A 489 46.34 -5.17 0.21
C GLY A 489 45.50 -3.89 0.08
N ASP A 490 46.19 -2.74 0.07
CA ASP A 490 45.78 -1.36 -0.28
C ASP A 490 44.46 -0.79 0.28
N ILE A 491 44.62 0.20 1.17
CA ILE A 491 43.58 1.01 1.84
C ILE A 491 43.07 2.12 0.87
N SER A 492 42.61 1.76 -0.32
CA SER A 492 41.95 2.75 -1.19
C SER A 492 40.46 2.83 -0.84
N THR A 493 40.06 3.97 -0.24
CA THR A 493 38.68 4.48 -0.06
C THR A 493 37.62 3.43 0.25
N GLN A 494 37.32 3.27 1.54
CA GLN A 494 36.23 2.45 2.06
C GLN A 494 34.87 2.97 1.54
N ASP A 495 34.24 2.24 0.62
CA ASP A 495 32.92 2.57 0.12
C ASP A 495 31.85 1.89 0.98
N ALA A 496 31.10 2.70 1.74
CA ALA A 496 29.89 2.26 2.40
C ALA A 496 28.82 1.92 1.35
N ILE A 497 28.17 0.77 1.51
CA ILE A 497 27.12 0.32 0.61
C ILE A 497 25.80 0.95 1.05
N HIS A 498 25.23 1.80 0.21
CA HIS A 498 23.93 2.41 0.47
C HIS A 498 22.80 1.62 -0.20
N ARG A 499 21.76 1.27 0.56
CA ARG A 499 20.57 0.57 0.06
C ARG A 499 19.28 1.27 0.47
N VAL A 500 18.40 1.59 -0.47
CA VAL A 500 17.07 2.15 -0.14
C VAL A 500 16.08 1.01 0.10
N ILE A 501 15.40 1.03 1.23
CA ILE A 501 14.42 0.00 1.58
C ILE A 501 13.09 0.31 0.89
N ILE A 502 12.59 -0.61 0.06
CA ILE A 502 11.31 -0.49 -0.64
C ILE A 502 10.29 -1.40 0.05
N PRO A 503 9.22 -0.86 0.64
CA PRO A 503 8.23 -1.68 1.34
C PRO A 503 7.35 -2.47 0.36
N TYR A 504 7.09 -3.74 0.70
CA TYR A 504 6.11 -4.62 0.06
C TYR A 504 5.16 -5.18 1.13
N PRO A 505 4.19 -4.38 1.62
CA PRO A 505 3.32 -4.83 2.69
C PRO A 505 2.34 -5.90 2.20
N VAL A 506 2.43 -7.08 2.80
CA VAL A 506 1.45 -8.17 2.73
C VAL A 506 0.59 -8.08 3.99
N THR A 507 -0.39 -7.18 3.98
CA THR A 507 -1.25 -6.90 5.14
C THR A 507 -1.86 -8.20 5.70
N GLY A 508 -1.59 -8.48 6.98
CA GLY A 508 -2.13 -9.66 7.68
C GLY A 508 -1.30 -10.94 7.51
N ILE A 509 -0.11 -10.87 6.89
CA ILE A 509 0.76 -12.03 6.79
C ILE A 509 1.17 -12.53 8.19
N LYS A 510 1.13 -13.86 8.33
CA LYS A 510 1.51 -14.62 9.52
C LYS A 510 2.59 -15.60 9.10
N ALA A 511 3.46 -16.00 10.01
CA ALA A 511 4.45 -17.04 9.73
C ALA A 511 3.78 -18.36 9.29
N TRP A 512 2.61 -18.68 9.86
CA TRP A 512 1.80 -19.82 9.42
C TRP A 512 1.38 -19.76 7.94
N HIS A 513 1.22 -18.56 7.40
CA HIS A 513 0.76 -18.36 6.02
C HIS A 513 1.81 -18.75 4.97
N PHE A 514 3.08 -18.99 5.35
CA PHE A 514 4.14 -19.35 4.40
C PHE A 514 4.07 -20.80 3.93
N ARG A 515 3.37 -21.67 4.66
CA ARG A 515 3.23 -23.09 4.31
C ARG A 515 2.58 -23.26 2.94
N SER A 516 3.14 -24.14 2.11
CA SER A 516 2.59 -24.47 0.79
C SER A 516 1.16 -25.07 0.82
N SER A 517 0.77 -25.66 1.96
CA SER A 517 -0.59 -26.18 2.20
C SER A 517 -1.61 -25.08 2.52
N THR A 518 -1.16 -23.87 2.84
CA THR A 518 -2.06 -22.78 3.22
C THR A 518 -2.85 -22.27 2.01
N ARG A 519 -4.12 -21.95 2.24
CA ARG A 519 -5.04 -21.40 1.23
C ARG A 519 -5.63 -20.04 1.63
N PHE A 520 -5.01 -19.37 2.60
CA PHE A 520 -5.42 -18.02 3.01
C PHE A 520 -5.05 -17.00 1.94
N PHE A 521 -5.88 -15.98 1.77
CA PHE A 521 -5.63 -14.90 0.81
C PHE A 521 -4.27 -14.21 0.98
N THR A 522 -3.77 -14.15 2.21
CA THR A 522 -2.45 -13.62 2.58
C THR A 522 -1.30 -14.43 1.99
N HIS A 523 -1.45 -15.76 1.86
CA HIS A 523 -0.48 -16.62 1.19
C HIS A 523 -0.41 -16.31 -0.31
N TYR A 524 -1.56 -16.14 -0.96
CA TYR A 524 -1.61 -15.77 -2.38
C TYR A 524 -1.08 -14.35 -2.62
N ASN A 525 -1.39 -13.40 -1.72
CA ASN A 525 -0.83 -12.05 -1.77
C ASN A 525 0.71 -12.09 -1.66
N LEU A 526 1.25 -12.85 -0.69
CA LEU A 526 2.70 -13.08 -0.58
C LEU A 526 3.29 -13.56 -1.91
N ARG A 527 2.73 -14.63 -2.50
CA ARG A 527 3.25 -15.17 -3.76
C ARG A 527 3.17 -14.17 -4.91
N THR A 528 2.06 -13.44 -5.03
CA THR A 528 1.91 -12.38 -6.04
C THR A 528 2.97 -11.30 -5.88
N CYS A 529 3.24 -10.85 -4.64
CA CYS A 529 4.34 -9.92 -4.36
C CYS A 529 5.70 -10.47 -4.79
N LEU A 530 6.00 -11.74 -4.50
CA LEU A 530 7.27 -12.38 -4.88
C LEU A 530 7.41 -12.55 -6.41
N GLU A 531 6.33 -12.90 -7.10
CA GLU A 531 6.28 -12.98 -8.57
C GLU A 531 6.52 -11.61 -9.20
N ARG A 532 5.89 -10.55 -8.68
CA ARG A 532 6.16 -9.16 -9.13
C ARG A 532 7.62 -8.79 -8.97
N LEU A 533 8.24 -9.17 -7.85
CA LEU A 533 9.66 -8.96 -7.65
C LEU A 533 10.44 -9.68 -8.76
N GLN A 534 10.16 -10.95 -9.08
CA GLN A 534 10.85 -11.68 -10.16
C GLN A 534 10.77 -11.02 -11.53
N LEU A 535 9.58 -10.57 -11.94
CA LEU A 535 9.36 -9.98 -13.26
C LEU A 535 10.18 -8.71 -13.50
N ALA A 536 10.50 -7.95 -12.44
CA ALA A 536 11.32 -6.75 -12.55
C ALA A 536 12.77 -7.04 -13.00
N THR A 537 13.26 -8.28 -12.86
CA THR A 537 14.66 -8.62 -13.12
C THR A 537 14.78 -9.81 -14.05
N LYS A 538 15.04 -9.55 -15.34
CA LYS A 538 15.40 -10.61 -16.32
C LYS A 538 16.72 -11.32 -16.01
N GLN A 539 17.47 -10.86 -15.00
CA GLN A 539 18.74 -11.43 -14.61
C GLN A 539 18.52 -12.58 -13.62
N GLN A 540 19.14 -13.73 -13.87
CA GLN A 540 19.12 -14.91 -12.99
C GLN A 540 19.97 -14.74 -11.73
N ARG A 541 19.97 -13.55 -11.13
CA ARG A 541 20.72 -13.27 -9.90
C ARG A 541 19.81 -13.39 -8.68
N ARG A 542 20.38 -13.95 -7.61
CA ARG A 542 19.73 -14.02 -6.31
C ARG A 542 19.62 -12.62 -5.72
N ARG A 543 18.50 -12.32 -5.05
CA ARG A 543 18.26 -10.99 -4.45
C ARG A 543 18.05 -11.05 -2.95
N ALA A 544 18.52 -10.04 -2.24
CA ALA A 544 18.28 -9.90 -0.81
C ALA A 544 16.89 -9.29 -0.55
N MET A 545 16.17 -9.84 0.43
CA MET A 545 14.88 -9.34 0.88
C MET A 545 14.80 -9.40 2.39
N ILE A 546 14.42 -8.29 3.02
CA ILE A 546 14.06 -8.24 4.44
C ILE A 546 12.64 -8.78 4.61
N LEU A 547 12.44 -9.69 5.56
CA LEU A 547 11.15 -10.32 5.82
C LEU A 547 10.73 -10.13 7.27
N SER A 548 9.53 -9.59 7.48
CA SER A 548 8.89 -9.46 8.80
C SER A 548 7.60 -10.28 8.87
N ALA A 549 7.63 -11.36 9.64
CA ALA A 549 6.45 -12.16 9.99
C ALA A 549 6.62 -12.78 11.39
N GLY A 550 5.52 -13.24 11.98
CA GLY A 550 5.51 -13.87 13.32
C GLY A 550 4.93 -13.00 14.43
N GLU A 551 4.94 -11.66 14.30
CA GLU A 551 4.35 -10.79 15.34
C GLU A 551 2.85 -11.05 15.52
N ILE A 552 2.13 -11.21 14.42
CA ILE A 552 0.69 -11.51 14.45
C ILE A 552 0.46 -12.87 15.12
N ASP A 553 1.22 -13.90 14.74
CA ASP A 553 1.16 -15.24 15.35
C ASP A 553 1.31 -15.13 16.88
N CYS A 554 2.34 -14.42 17.35
CA CYS A 554 2.59 -14.18 18.78
C CYS A 554 1.47 -13.38 19.45
N ARG A 555 0.94 -12.34 18.79
CA ARG A 555 -0.12 -11.47 19.32
C ARG A 555 -1.45 -12.19 19.49
N GLU A 556 -1.76 -13.09 18.58
CA GLU A 556 -3.01 -13.85 18.57
C GLU A 556 -2.96 -15.07 19.49
N GLY A 557 -1.74 -15.56 19.79
CA GLY A 557 -1.49 -16.59 20.78
C GLY A 557 -1.26 -17.94 20.12
N ILE A 558 0.01 -18.23 19.84
CA ILE A 558 0.47 -19.56 19.48
C ILE A 558 0.25 -20.48 20.69
N GLY A 559 -0.44 -21.61 20.48
CA GLY A 559 -0.80 -22.52 21.58
C GLY A 559 -1.94 -22.02 22.49
N GLY A 560 -2.82 -21.14 22.00
CA GLY A 560 -4.06 -20.78 22.70
C GLY A 560 -4.94 -22.00 23.03
N THR A 561 -5.98 -21.82 23.87
CA THR A 561 -6.85 -22.94 24.33
C THR A 561 -7.48 -23.75 23.20
N LEU A 562 -7.66 -23.14 22.02
CA LEU A 562 -8.18 -23.80 20.82
C LEU A 562 -7.19 -24.79 20.18
N LEU A 563 -5.91 -24.72 20.54
CA LEU A 563 -4.85 -25.61 20.06
C LEU A 563 -4.41 -26.63 21.12
N GLN A 564 -5.11 -26.70 22.27
CA GLN A 564 -4.86 -27.71 23.29
C GLN A 564 -5.06 -29.12 22.70
N GLY A 565 -4.07 -29.99 22.89
CA GLY A 565 -4.05 -31.35 22.36
C GLY A 565 -3.24 -31.55 21.06
N TYR A 566 -2.88 -30.47 20.35
CA TYR A 566 -1.98 -30.55 19.20
C TYR A 566 -0.50 -30.36 19.57
N TYR A 567 -0.25 -29.66 20.67
CA TYR A 567 1.06 -29.35 21.19
C TYR A 567 1.12 -29.69 22.67
N GLN A 568 2.32 -30.00 23.16
CA GLN A 568 2.54 -30.34 24.57
C GLN A 568 2.33 -29.11 25.46
N ASP A 569 2.89 -27.97 25.04
CA ASP A 569 2.79 -26.68 25.72
C ASP A 569 2.97 -25.50 24.74
N CYS A 570 3.07 -24.28 25.26
CA CYS A 570 3.27 -23.09 24.43
C CYS A 570 4.65 -23.07 23.75
N GLN A 571 5.69 -23.58 24.41
CA GLN A 571 7.04 -23.64 23.85
C GLN A 571 7.08 -24.58 22.66
N ASP A 572 6.55 -25.80 22.80
CA ASP A 572 6.42 -26.75 21.69
C ASP A 572 5.62 -26.14 20.53
N ALA A 573 4.50 -25.47 20.81
CA ALA A 573 3.70 -24.79 19.78
C ALA A 573 4.49 -23.71 19.03
N VAL A 574 5.28 -22.90 19.73
CA VAL A 574 6.15 -21.86 19.13
C VAL A 574 7.26 -22.50 18.32
N GLU A 575 7.96 -23.49 18.88
CA GLU A 575 9.06 -24.19 18.23
C GLU A 575 8.60 -24.82 16.91
N GLN A 576 7.51 -25.60 16.93
CA GLN A 576 6.97 -26.23 15.73
C GLN A 576 6.53 -25.19 14.68
N THR A 577 5.96 -24.06 15.11
CA THR A 577 5.54 -22.99 14.18
C THR A 577 6.75 -22.34 13.51
N VAL A 578 7.80 -22.01 14.28
CA VAL A 578 9.04 -21.43 13.74
C VAL A 578 9.74 -22.41 12.79
N LEU A 579 9.81 -23.70 13.14
CA LEU A 579 10.41 -24.72 12.28
C LEU A 579 9.68 -24.84 10.93
N GLN A 580 8.34 -24.86 10.94
CA GLN A 580 7.53 -24.87 9.72
C GLN A 580 7.70 -23.58 8.91
N TYR A 581 7.79 -22.44 9.59
CA TYR A 581 8.05 -21.15 8.97
C TYR A 581 9.41 -21.15 8.25
N LEU A 582 10.51 -21.50 8.93
CA LEU A 582 11.84 -21.53 8.34
C LEU A 582 11.97 -22.54 7.19
N GLY A 583 11.35 -23.72 7.33
CA GLY A 583 11.27 -24.70 6.23
C GLY A 583 10.58 -24.12 4.99
N SER A 584 9.46 -23.42 5.19
CA SER A 584 8.74 -22.76 4.09
C SER A 584 9.51 -21.61 3.48
N LEU A 585 10.25 -20.83 4.29
CA LEU A 585 11.14 -19.78 3.80
C LEU A 585 12.27 -20.31 2.94
N SER A 586 12.87 -21.44 3.33
CA SER A 586 13.92 -22.08 2.54
C SER A 586 13.41 -22.45 1.15
N SER A 587 12.23 -23.08 1.08
CA SER A 587 11.60 -23.42 -0.19
C SER A 587 11.30 -22.19 -1.05
N LEU A 588 10.78 -21.10 -0.45
CA LEU A 588 10.55 -19.85 -1.18
C LEU A 588 11.86 -19.18 -1.62
N ALA A 589 12.91 -19.25 -0.82
CA ALA A 589 14.21 -18.69 -1.17
C ALA A 589 14.82 -19.39 -2.39
N GLU A 590 14.63 -20.70 -2.52
CA GLU A 590 15.01 -21.47 -3.71
C GLU A 590 14.10 -21.16 -4.89
N GLU A 591 12.78 -21.27 -4.70
CA GLU A 591 11.77 -21.04 -5.74
C GLU A 591 11.90 -19.65 -6.36
N PHE A 592 12.13 -18.64 -5.52
CA PHE A 592 12.18 -17.25 -5.95
C PHE A 592 13.59 -16.68 -6.18
N MET A 593 14.63 -17.51 -6.03
CA MET A 593 16.04 -17.08 -6.05
C MET A 593 16.28 -15.89 -5.12
N LEU A 594 15.96 -16.06 -3.84
CA LEU A 594 16.09 -15.03 -2.82
C LEU A 594 17.14 -15.38 -1.77
N GLN A 595 17.66 -14.35 -1.13
CA GLN A 595 18.31 -14.38 0.17
C GLN A 595 17.37 -13.68 1.15
N ILE A 596 16.80 -14.44 2.08
CA ILE A 596 15.76 -13.93 2.98
C ILE A 596 16.41 -13.53 4.31
N LEU A 597 16.24 -12.27 4.69
CA LEU A 597 16.78 -11.65 5.89
C LEU A 597 15.62 -11.46 6.88
N VAL A 598 15.45 -12.42 7.78
CA VAL A 598 14.33 -12.48 8.72
C VAL A 598 14.55 -11.47 9.84
N MET A 599 13.58 -10.58 10.04
CA MET A 599 13.50 -9.70 11.20
C MET A 599 13.01 -10.48 12.42
N PRO A 600 13.58 -10.28 13.61
CA PRO A 600 13.04 -10.82 14.84
C PRO A 600 11.70 -10.15 15.19
N VAL A 601 10.89 -10.82 16.00
CA VAL A 601 9.65 -10.23 16.52
C VAL A 601 10.00 -9.26 17.62
N ALA A 602 9.68 -7.98 17.42
CA ALA A 602 9.95 -6.94 18.41
C ALA A 602 9.26 -7.25 19.75
N PRO A 603 9.91 -6.97 20.90
CA PRO A 603 9.29 -7.17 22.20
C PRO A 603 7.96 -6.40 22.32
N HIS A 604 7.01 -6.92 23.09
CA HIS A 604 5.76 -6.20 23.30
C HIS A 604 6.00 -4.94 24.15
N ALA A 605 5.53 -3.79 23.69
CA ALA A 605 5.64 -2.53 24.44
C ALA A 605 4.88 -2.58 25.78
N TYR A 606 5.44 -1.97 26.83
CA TYR A 606 4.74 -1.83 28.09
C TYR A 606 3.45 -1.03 27.91
N ARG A 607 2.37 -1.52 28.52
CA ARG A 607 1.07 -0.84 28.60
C ARG A 607 0.48 -1.12 29.98
N SER A 608 -0.02 -0.08 30.65
CA SER A 608 -0.55 -0.19 32.01
C SER A 608 -1.60 -1.30 32.17
N GLU A 609 -1.66 -1.89 33.35
CA GLU A 609 -2.53 -3.03 33.67
C GLU A 609 -4.02 -2.68 33.76
N LYS A 610 -4.36 -1.39 33.81
CA LYS A 610 -5.69 -0.80 34.07
C LYS A 610 -6.90 -1.32 33.28
N ASN A 611 -6.73 -2.24 32.32
CA ASN A 611 -7.79 -2.73 31.42
C ASN A 611 -8.01 -4.26 31.50
N GLY A 612 -7.58 -4.95 32.55
CA GLY A 612 -7.80 -6.40 32.71
C GLY A 612 -7.08 -7.29 31.68
N LYS A 613 -6.19 -6.72 30.86
CA LYS A 613 -5.43 -7.42 29.81
C LYS A 613 -4.00 -7.75 30.24
N ALA A 614 -3.72 -7.79 31.55
CA ALA A 614 -2.36 -8.03 32.05
C ALA A 614 -1.85 -9.42 31.65
N MET A 615 -2.64 -10.47 31.92
CA MET A 615 -2.30 -11.86 31.60
C MET A 615 -2.09 -12.10 30.10
N GLY A 616 -2.98 -11.58 29.25
CA GLY A 616 -2.82 -11.70 27.80
C GLY A 616 -1.57 -10.99 27.26
N ARG A 617 -1.15 -9.88 27.89
CA ARG A 617 0.08 -9.17 27.52
C ARG A 617 1.33 -9.89 28.03
N ALA A 618 1.27 -10.50 29.22
CA ALA A 618 2.34 -11.33 29.76
C ALA A 618 2.61 -12.55 28.84
N LYS A 619 1.56 -13.29 28.47
CA LYS A 619 1.68 -14.42 27.54
C LYS A 619 2.27 -14.03 26.19
N ARG A 620 1.87 -12.89 25.62
CA ARG A 620 2.47 -12.39 24.37
C ARG A 620 3.97 -12.16 24.49
N ARG A 621 4.43 -11.60 25.62
CA ARG A 621 5.86 -11.37 25.85
C ARG A 621 6.65 -12.67 25.93
N GLU A 622 6.10 -13.66 26.61
CA GLU A 622 6.65 -15.02 26.67
C GLU A 622 6.72 -15.66 25.28
N THR A 623 5.62 -15.64 24.51
CA THR A 623 5.60 -16.19 23.13
C THR A 623 6.60 -15.49 22.22
N MET A 624 6.74 -14.16 22.30
CA MET A 624 7.72 -13.40 21.50
C MET A 624 9.17 -13.73 21.88
N ALA A 625 9.46 -13.91 23.18
CA ALA A 625 10.78 -14.33 23.64
C ALA A 625 11.13 -15.73 23.10
N LEU A 626 10.24 -16.71 23.32
CA LEU A 626 10.39 -18.07 22.81
C LEU A 626 10.55 -18.11 21.28
N TRP A 627 9.82 -17.27 20.56
CA TRP A 627 9.91 -17.15 19.10
C TRP A 627 11.33 -16.75 18.66
N ASN A 628 11.85 -15.67 19.25
CA ASN A 628 13.18 -15.16 18.91
C ASN A 628 14.30 -16.11 19.34
N ASP A 629 14.16 -16.75 20.50
CA ASP A 629 15.13 -17.75 20.97
C ASP A 629 15.17 -18.98 20.05
N THR A 630 14.00 -19.41 19.55
CA THR A 630 13.92 -20.48 18.56
C THR A 630 14.56 -20.06 17.23
N LEU A 631 14.32 -18.83 16.76
CA LEU A 631 14.99 -18.32 15.55
C LEU A 631 16.51 -18.32 15.70
N ARG A 632 17.05 -17.88 16.85
CA ARG A 632 18.50 -17.91 17.13
C ARG A 632 19.03 -19.33 17.14
N LYS A 633 18.36 -20.24 17.84
CA LYS A 633 18.73 -21.67 17.90
C LYS A 633 18.87 -22.28 16.51
N GLU A 634 17.93 -21.97 15.62
CA GLU A 634 17.89 -22.57 14.27
C GLU A 634 18.81 -21.86 13.25
N LEU A 635 19.06 -20.55 13.40
CA LEU A 635 19.78 -19.75 12.39
C LEU A 635 21.20 -19.29 12.80
N VAL A 636 21.56 -19.25 14.09
CA VAL A 636 22.83 -18.64 14.57
C VAL A 636 23.83 -19.67 15.13
N VAL A 637 23.38 -20.77 15.75
CA VAL A 637 24.17 -21.61 16.68
C VAL A 637 25.35 -22.41 16.08
N TRP A 638 25.69 -22.28 14.80
CA TRP A 638 26.65 -23.20 14.16
C TRP A 638 28.14 -22.78 14.22
N GLU A 639 28.49 -21.53 14.53
CA GLU A 639 29.89 -21.09 14.46
C GLU A 639 30.72 -21.46 15.70
N GLU A 640 30.14 -21.41 16.91
CA GLU A 640 30.90 -21.55 18.16
C GLU A 640 31.40 -22.99 18.43
N GLN A 641 30.71 -24.02 17.94
CA GLN A 641 31.12 -25.42 18.16
C GLN A 641 32.31 -25.87 17.30
N SER A 642 32.71 -25.08 16.29
CA SER A 642 33.78 -25.46 15.34
C SER A 642 35.19 -25.05 15.77
N VAL A 643 35.32 -24.26 16.85
CA VAL A 643 36.62 -23.68 17.27
C VAL A 643 37.37 -24.61 18.26
N SER A 644 36.70 -25.55 18.92
CA SER A 644 37.31 -26.39 19.96
C SER A 644 37.93 -27.72 19.48
N GLU A 645 37.78 -28.13 18.22
CA GLU A 645 38.37 -29.38 17.70
C GLU A 645 39.50 -29.09 16.70
N GLN A 646 40.71 -28.93 17.25
CA GLN A 646 41.91 -28.49 16.55
C GLN A 646 42.64 -29.59 15.75
N SER A 647 42.02 -30.73 15.45
CA SER A 647 42.76 -31.89 14.94
C SER A 647 41.91 -32.82 14.08
N SER A 648 41.81 -32.51 12.78
CA SER A 648 42.05 -33.44 11.66
C SER A 648 41.50 -32.88 10.35
N SER A 649 42.20 -33.18 9.26
CA SER A 649 42.27 -32.47 7.98
C SER A 649 41.07 -32.59 7.03
N HIS A 650 39.86 -32.84 7.53
CA HIS A 650 38.65 -32.91 6.71
C HIS A 650 37.52 -32.08 7.32
N ARG A 651 37.65 -30.75 7.21
CA ARG A 651 36.53 -29.83 7.42
C ARG A 651 35.55 -30.01 6.26
N HIS A 652 34.64 -30.97 6.38
CA HIS A 652 33.38 -30.87 5.66
C HIS A 652 32.71 -29.59 6.16
N ALA A 653 32.57 -28.60 5.28
CA ALA A 653 31.78 -27.41 5.57
C ALA A 653 30.40 -27.91 6.00
N SER A 654 30.10 -27.78 7.29
CA SER A 654 28.80 -28.15 7.86
C SER A 654 27.76 -27.30 7.15
N GLN A 655 27.02 -27.94 6.25
CA GLN A 655 26.01 -27.28 5.44
C GLN A 655 24.95 -26.67 6.37
N ARG A 656 24.75 -25.36 6.29
CA ARG A 656 23.70 -24.68 7.06
C ARG A 656 22.36 -25.32 6.70
N LYS A 657 21.53 -25.60 7.72
CA LYS A 657 20.19 -26.19 7.53
C LYS A 657 19.30 -25.35 6.59
N TYR A 658 19.47 -24.02 6.64
CA TYR A 658 18.74 -23.06 5.81
C TYR A 658 19.75 -22.16 5.09
N GLU A 659 20.25 -22.60 3.93
CA GLU A 659 21.37 -21.96 3.24
C GLU A 659 21.13 -20.49 2.87
N HIS A 660 19.87 -20.12 2.63
CA HIS A 660 19.49 -18.81 2.09
C HIS A 660 18.61 -17.97 3.03
N VAL A 661 18.51 -18.37 4.29
CA VAL A 661 17.69 -17.68 5.30
C VAL A 661 18.61 -17.25 6.44
N PHE A 662 18.58 -15.95 6.75
CA PHE A 662 19.49 -15.31 7.69
C PHE A 662 18.69 -14.53 8.73
N LEU A 663 19.11 -14.54 9.98
CA LEU A 663 18.49 -13.76 11.05
C LEU A 663 19.15 -12.39 11.17
N LEU A 664 18.36 -11.32 11.13
CA LEU A 664 18.81 -9.98 11.50
C LEU A 664 18.72 -9.83 13.02
N ASP A 665 19.63 -10.46 13.78
CA ASP A 665 19.52 -10.53 15.24
C ASP A 665 19.86 -9.20 15.93
N TYR A 666 18.85 -8.33 16.02
CA TYR A 666 18.93 -7.06 16.74
C TYR A 666 17.90 -6.93 17.88
N GLU A 667 17.21 -8.00 18.26
CA GLU A 667 16.13 -7.89 19.24
C GLU A 667 16.64 -7.57 20.65
N GLU A 668 17.83 -8.03 21.04
CA GLU A 668 18.36 -7.75 22.37
C GLU A 668 18.54 -6.24 22.61
N GLN A 669 18.92 -5.51 21.57
CA GLN A 669 19.10 -4.06 21.56
C GLN A 669 17.76 -3.31 21.68
N LEU A 670 16.63 -3.99 21.43
CA LEU A 670 15.28 -3.45 21.62
C LEU A 670 14.76 -3.59 23.05
N ARG A 671 15.43 -4.35 23.91
CA ARG A 671 14.95 -4.67 25.26
C ARG A 671 15.09 -3.47 26.21
N HIS A 672 14.13 -3.33 27.10
CA HIS A 672 14.18 -2.46 28.26
C HIS A 672 13.75 -3.27 29.47
N ALA A 673 14.61 -3.32 30.50
CA ALA A 673 14.35 -4.11 31.70
C ALA A 673 13.03 -3.70 32.35
N ASP A 674 12.20 -4.68 32.68
CA ASP A 674 10.93 -4.50 33.38
C ASP A 674 10.68 -5.72 34.26
N GLN A 675 10.78 -5.51 35.57
CA GLN A 675 10.59 -6.56 36.58
C GLN A 675 9.16 -7.11 36.59
N ASN A 676 8.18 -6.38 36.04
CA ASN A 676 6.79 -6.83 35.93
C ASN A 676 6.54 -7.65 34.65
N SER A 677 7.54 -7.78 33.78
CA SER A 677 7.47 -8.63 32.61
C SER A 677 7.88 -10.06 32.99
N PRO A 678 7.13 -11.10 32.58
CA PRO A 678 7.50 -12.49 32.87
C PRO A 678 8.85 -12.89 32.24
N VAL A 679 9.28 -12.18 31.20
CA VAL A 679 10.57 -12.39 30.52
C VAL A 679 11.64 -11.39 30.99
N GLY A 680 11.34 -10.55 31.97
CA GLY A 680 12.27 -9.54 32.53
C GLY A 680 12.47 -8.27 31.69
N TYR A 681 11.83 -8.17 30.51
CA TYR A 681 11.94 -7.00 29.65
C TYR A 681 10.69 -6.69 28.82
N VAL A 682 10.64 -5.48 28.25
CA VAL A 682 9.64 -4.94 27.32
C VAL A 682 10.34 -4.18 26.18
N LEU A 683 9.57 -3.71 25.18
CA LEU A 683 10.12 -2.84 24.14
C LEU A 683 10.66 -1.53 24.73
N HIS A 684 11.88 -1.18 24.39
CA HIS A 684 12.47 0.09 24.77
C HIS A 684 11.67 1.28 24.20
N PRO A 685 11.30 2.28 25.02
CA PRO A 685 10.45 3.40 24.58
C PRO A 685 10.99 4.20 23.38
N SER A 686 12.31 4.19 23.15
CA SER A 686 12.92 4.83 21.97
C SER A 686 12.51 4.17 20.65
N TYR A 687 12.32 2.85 20.64
CA TYR A 687 11.91 2.11 19.44
C TYR A 687 10.39 1.98 19.32
N ASN A 688 9.63 2.27 20.37
CA ASN A 688 8.17 2.16 20.35
C ASN A 688 7.50 3.28 19.53
N ALA A 689 6.85 2.97 18.41
CA ALA A 689 5.99 3.93 17.71
C ALA A 689 4.66 4.10 18.47
N ASP A 690 3.74 3.15 18.33
CA ASP A 690 2.34 3.27 18.73
C ASP A 690 1.89 2.16 19.71
N TYR A 691 2.86 1.59 20.44
CA TYR A 691 2.76 0.42 21.30
C TYR A 691 2.45 -0.90 20.59
N THR A 692 2.45 -0.91 19.26
CA THR A 692 2.34 -2.11 18.45
C THR A 692 3.54 -2.23 17.53
N HIS A 693 3.95 -1.15 16.86
CA HIS A 693 5.04 -1.11 15.90
C HIS A 693 6.34 -0.55 16.50
N CYS A 694 7.45 -0.94 15.89
CA CYS A 694 8.70 -0.21 16.03
C CYS A 694 8.61 1.11 15.23
N ASN A 695 9.49 2.06 15.52
CA ASN A 695 9.74 3.20 14.64
C ASN A 695 11.11 3.03 13.96
N SER A 696 11.41 3.92 13.02
CA SER A 696 12.63 3.95 12.22
C SER A 696 13.94 4.08 13.00
N ALA A 697 13.89 4.31 14.31
CA ALA A 697 15.02 4.16 15.22
C ALA A 697 15.75 2.81 15.13
N ILE A 698 15.11 1.78 14.59
CA ILE A 698 15.70 0.45 14.42
C ILE A 698 16.67 0.37 13.24
N VAL A 699 16.70 1.37 12.34
CA VAL A 699 17.54 1.34 11.12
C VAL A 699 19.02 1.05 11.43
N PRO A 700 19.69 1.74 12.37
CA PRO A 700 21.09 1.43 12.68
C PRO A 700 21.30 0.03 13.26
N LEU A 701 20.29 -0.53 13.92
CA LEU A 701 20.36 -1.89 14.44
C LEU A 701 20.26 -2.92 13.32
N VAL A 702 19.43 -2.64 12.30
CA VAL A 702 19.33 -3.45 11.09
C VAL A 702 20.63 -3.40 10.30
N GLU A 703 21.26 -2.23 10.13
CA GLU A 703 22.57 -2.07 9.49
C GLU A 703 23.65 -2.93 10.17
N GLN A 704 23.71 -2.91 11.50
CA GLN A 704 24.65 -3.73 12.27
C GLN A 704 24.35 -5.22 12.14
N ALA A 705 23.07 -5.61 12.17
CA ALA A 705 22.66 -7.01 12.05
C ALA A 705 22.94 -7.57 10.64
N LEU A 706 22.79 -6.73 9.61
CA LEU A 706 23.15 -7.05 8.23
C LEU A 706 24.64 -7.41 8.13
N VAL A 707 25.53 -6.58 8.66
CA VAL A 707 26.97 -6.89 8.64
C VAL A 707 27.29 -8.21 9.34
N LYS A 708 26.57 -8.54 10.42
CA LYS A 708 26.83 -9.73 11.26
C LYS A 708 26.21 -11.02 10.75
N CYS A 709 25.10 -10.98 10.02
CA CYS A 709 24.37 -12.19 9.68
C CYS A 709 25.05 -13.03 8.57
N GLY A 710 26.12 -12.52 7.95
CA GLY A 710 26.87 -13.23 6.91
C GLY A 710 26.11 -13.32 5.59
N TYR A 711 25.21 -12.36 5.32
CA TYR A 711 24.56 -12.27 4.03
C TYR A 711 25.52 -11.76 2.94
N ASP A 712 25.23 -12.05 1.67
CA ASP A 712 26.09 -11.62 0.58
C ASP A 712 25.73 -10.19 0.17
N LEU A 713 26.57 -9.24 0.57
CA LEU A 713 26.42 -7.81 0.25
C LEU A 713 26.43 -7.53 -1.26
N ASN A 714 27.06 -8.41 -2.03
CA ASN A 714 27.30 -8.24 -3.47
C ASN A 714 26.13 -8.70 -4.33
N LEU A 715 25.12 -9.36 -3.74
CA LEU A 715 23.88 -9.65 -4.45
C LEU A 715 23.21 -8.32 -4.84
N VAL A 716 23.30 -8.02 -6.13
CA VAL A 716 22.63 -6.89 -6.76
C VAL A 716 21.12 -7.09 -6.61
N CYS A 717 20.43 -6.12 -6.01
CA CYS A 717 18.97 -6.10 -5.96
C CYS A 717 18.37 -5.70 -7.30
#